data_AF-Q80VK6-F1
#
_entry.id   AF-Q80VK6-F1
#
_cell.length_a   1.000
_cell.length_b   1.000
_cell.length_c   1.000
_cell.angle_alpha   90.00
_cell.angle_beta   90.00
_cell.angle_gamma   90.00
#
_symmetry.space_group_name_H-M   'P 1'
#
loop_
_entity.id
_entity.type
_entity.pdbx_description
1 polymer ?
#
loop_
_entity_poly.entity_id
_entity_poly.type
_entity_poly.pdbx_seq_one_letter_code
_entity_poly.pdbx_strand_id
1 'polypeptide(L)'
;MEPREAAGKETMGSKKKNLTFLRSRLYMLERRKTDTVVDSSVSGDHSGSLRRSQSDRTEYNQKLQEKMTPQAECSSAETPTPEDEQQVGRMMAKRAKIIRELIQTERDYLTDLELCLREVVQPLRSKQIDRLDVEGLFSNIESVHQISAKLLSLLEEATTDVEPAMQVIGEVFLQIKGPLEDIYKIYCYHHDEAHSVLESYEKEEELKQHLSHCLQSLKNIYLQEGKPNLLDMGSLMIKPIQRVMKYPLLLCELRNSTPPSHPDYRALGEAFAAVKDINVNINELKRRKDLVLKYKKNEEEESLKDKLSKLNIHSISKKSKRVTNHLKILTRGESQVKDNTFNREEKLFRSLEKTVRLCVKNISSCLQHIEEATPFTLQSGAELREISYQDGEKNGTEPQDQASKPYQDFAARSQRLILNPLSALLSLFPGPQKLIQKRYDKLLDYNSSLPRSATTESDLAKREYEALNAQLVEELQAFNQAAKTILLNCLCSFVTLLRDLMQVALQAYSTVKTVPLPVLGISEIQSRVLEEVHSLTFVKENSATFIERKLSFEKKKPAQILPEVPHQTDAHRSKLLSTYGAEELYRAKRKCNATQEHDINLLEGELVAVLEQKDPLGSTSRWFVDTGCVKGYVYSSFLKPHNPGKGQKVDADNRFCDDDFENISLFVSCRPAGDRVSISDSSSSLSGSCGKFETNGADADNFQEVDEQIFYAVHAFQARSDHELSLQEYQRVHILRFCDLSGNKEWWLAEAQGQKGYVPANYLGKMTYA
;
A
#
# COMPACT_ATOMS: atom_id res chain seq x y z
N MET A 1 68.63 -20.06 -68.41
CA MET A 1 67.56 -20.97 -67.97
C MET A 1 66.74 -20.17 -66.96
N GLU A 2 65.54 -19.74 -67.36
CA GLU A 2 64.72 -18.73 -66.65
C GLU A 2 64.19 -19.19 -65.28
N PRO A 3 63.74 -18.25 -64.43
CA PRO A 3 62.29 -18.20 -64.19
C PRO A 3 61.67 -16.79 -64.22
N ARG A 4 60.38 -16.80 -64.57
CA ARG A 4 59.58 -15.74 -65.18
C ARG A 4 58.76 -14.86 -64.22
N GLU A 5 58.49 -13.67 -64.74
CA GLU A 5 57.39 -12.77 -64.41
C GLU A 5 56.00 -13.40 -64.61
N ALA A 6 55.03 -12.99 -63.78
CA ALA A 6 53.62 -12.82 -64.15
C ALA A 6 52.93 -11.82 -63.21
N ALA A 7 52.15 -10.92 -63.80
CA ALA A 7 51.42 -9.83 -63.15
C ALA A 7 50.04 -10.26 -62.60
N GLY A 8 49.54 -9.54 -61.57
CA GLY A 8 48.11 -9.27 -61.43
C GLY A 8 47.47 -9.33 -60.03
N LYS A 9 46.81 -8.21 -59.69
CA LYS A 9 45.63 -8.00 -58.81
C LYS A 9 45.80 -7.81 -57.30
N GLU A 10 45.72 -6.54 -56.94
CA GLU A 10 45.19 -6.02 -55.67
C GLU A 10 43.65 -6.12 -55.63
N THR A 11 43.07 -6.60 -54.52
CA THR A 11 41.78 -6.13 -53.98
C THR A 11 41.53 -6.66 -52.55
N MET A 12 41.49 -5.72 -51.61
CA MET A 12 40.90 -5.70 -50.25
C MET A 12 40.79 -6.99 -49.41
N GLY A 13 41.73 -7.14 -48.47
CA GLY A 13 41.57 -7.96 -47.26
C GLY A 13 40.91 -7.18 -46.11
N SER A 14 39.74 -7.66 -45.67
CA SER A 14 38.99 -7.14 -44.51
C SER A 14 39.51 -7.74 -43.20
N LYS A 15 40.25 -6.93 -42.42
CA LYS A 15 40.75 -7.28 -41.08
C LYS A 15 39.61 -7.17 -40.04
N LYS A 16 38.94 -8.29 -39.74
CA LYS A 16 38.05 -8.41 -38.56
C LYS A 16 38.90 -8.59 -37.30
N LYS A 17 38.83 -7.59 -36.42
CA LYS A 17 39.54 -7.50 -35.13
C LYS A 17 39.02 -8.56 -34.14
N ASN A 18 39.96 -9.31 -33.57
CA ASN A 18 39.73 -10.27 -32.48
C ASN A 18 39.29 -9.55 -31.20
N LEU A 19 38.09 -9.91 -30.72
CA LEU A 19 37.48 -9.50 -29.47
C LEU A 19 38.00 -10.38 -28.31
N THR A 20 39.11 -9.99 -27.70
CA THR A 20 39.57 -10.56 -26.42
C THR A 20 40.36 -9.51 -25.65
N PHE A 21 39.68 -8.54 -25.02
CA PHE A 21 40.26 -7.69 -23.98
C PHE A 21 39.17 -7.14 -23.04
N LEU A 22 38.52 -8.03 -22.28
CA LEU A 22 37.71 -7.69 -21.11
C LEU A 22 38.26 -8.44 -19.88
N ARG A 23 39.49 -8.07 -19.48
CA ARG A 23 39.98 -8.30 -18.12
C ARG A 23 40.43 -6.95 -17.59
N SER A 24 39.55 -6.30 -16.84
CA SER A 24 39.82 -5.07 -16.10
C SER A 24 40.92 -5.37 -15.08
N ARG A 25 42.16 -5.13 -15.49
CA ARG A 25 43.37 -5.24 -14.69
C ARG A 25 43.26 -4.17 -13.60
N LEU A 26 43.02 -4.63 -12.36
CA LEU A 26 43.05 -3.84 -11.13
C LEU A 26 44.43 -3.17 -11.02
N TYR A 27 44.55 -1.94 -11.52
CA TYR A 27 45.67 -1.08 -11.22
C TYR A 27 45.48 -0.55 -9.80
N MET A 28 46.10 -1.21 -8.83
CA MET A 28 46.41 -0.59 -7.53
C MET A 28 47.43 0.52 -7.80
N LEU A 29 46.97 1.75 -8.06
CA LEU A 29 47.85 2.90 -8.00
C LEU A 29 48.17 3.18 -6.53
N GLU A 30 49.44 3.06 -6.19
CA GLU A 30 50.01 3.42 -4.91
C GLU A 30 49.65 4.85 -4.51
N ARG A 31 49.23 4.97 -3.25
CA ARG A 31 48.86 6.18 -2.55
C ARG A 31 50.05 7.15 -2.49
N ARG A 32 49.94 8.33 -3.09
CA ARG A 32 50.77 9.47 -2.66
C ARG A 32 50.05 10.16 -1.50
N LYS A 33 50.56 9.94 -0.29
CA LYS A 33 50.24 10.72 0.91
C LYS A 33 50.59 12.18 0.64
N THR A 34 49.63 13.08 0.86
CA THR A 34 49.86 14.52 0.87
C THR A 34 50.45 14.90 2.23
N ASP A 35 51.77 14.99 2.31
CA ASP A 35 52.47 15.83 3.28
C ASP A 35 53.39 16.78 2.49
N THR A 36 53.29 18.06 2.83
CA THR A 36 54.14 19.22 2.47
C THR A 36 54.93 19.20 1.14
N VAL A 37 54.55 20.16 0.29
CA VAL A 37 55.20 20.60 -0.95
C VAL A 37 56.73 20.71 -0.82
N VAL A 38 57.44 19.91 -1.61
CA VAL A 38 58.78 20.26 -2.10
C VAL A 38 58.74 20.13 -3.62
N ASP A 39 59.06 21.23 -4.29
CA ASP A 39 59.03 21.42 -5.73
C ASP A 39 59.87 20.39 -6.50
N SER A 40 59.25 19.78 -7.51
CA SER A 40 59.95 19.43 -8.76
C SER A 40 58.92 19.25 -9.88
N SER A 41 59.03 20.16 -10.84
CA SER A 41 58.37 20.21 -12.14
C SER A 41 58.47 18.91 -12.95
N VAL A 42 57.35 18.36 -13.44
CA VAL A 42 57.15 17.89 -14.83
C VAL A 42 55.65 17.86 -15.15
N SER A 43 55.31 18.47 -16.28
CA SER A 43 54.00 18.63 -16.92
C SER A 43 53.37 17.32 -17.42
N GLY A 44 52.03 17.22 -17.40
CA GLY A 44 51.28 16.16 -18.08
C GLY A 44 49.78 16.28 -17.88
N ASP A 45 49.11 16.94 -18.83
CA ASP A 45 47.66 17.01 -18.98
C ASP A 45 47.02 15.62 -19.13
N HIS A 46 46.06 15.29 -18.26
CA HIS A 46 44.96 14.38 -18.60
C HIS A 46 43.66 14.84 -17.94
N SER A 47 42.84 15.46 -18.79
CA SER A 47 41.38 15.57 -18.66
C SER A 47 40.79 14.22 -18.27
N GLY A 48 40.37 14.11 -17.01
CA GLY A 48 39.67 12.97 -16.44
C GLY A 48 38.45 13.49 -15.69
N SER A 49 37.38 13.76 -16.44
CA SER A 49 36.04 13.83 -15.89
C SER A 49 35.68 12.47 -15.25
N LEU A 50 34.75 12.49 -14.28
CA LEU A 50 34.09 11.38 -13.58
C LEU A 50 34.60 10.98 -12.18
N ARG A 51 33.61 10.98 -11.26
CA ARG A 51 33.54 10.33 -9.92
C ARG A 51 34.31 11.00 -8.76
N ARG A 52 33.91 12.21 -8.37
CA ARG A 52 34.37 12.88 -7.12
C ARG A 52 33.38 12.80 -5.93
N SER A 53 32.10 12.49 -6.14
CA SER A 53 31.11 12.58 -5.04
C SER A 53 31.22 11.46 -3.97
N GLN A 54 31.66 10.26 -4.33
CA GLN A 54 31.79 9.15 -3.37
C GLN A 54 33.09 9.18 -2.57
N SER A 55 34.22 9.58 -3.20
CA SER A 55 35.54 9.64 -2.54
C SER A 55 35.56 10.65 -1.39
N ASP A 56 34.97 11.83 -1.62
CA ASP A 56 34.96 12.91 -0.64
C ASP A 56 34.14 12.53 0.60
N ARG A 57 33.03 11.77 0.45
CA ARG A 57 32.24 11.26 1.58
C ARG A 57 33.02 10.23 2.41
N THR A 58 33.75 9.31 1.77
CA THR A 58 34.52 8.28 2.51
C THR A 58 35.71 8.87 3.25
N GLU A 59 36.48 9.76 2.60
CA GLU A 59 37.61 10.43 3.25
C GLU A 59 37.12 11.33 4.40
N TYR A 60 35.97 11.99 4.21
CA TYR A 60 35.35 12.80 5.25
C TYR A 60 34.93 11.98 6.48
N ASN A 61 34.25 10.85 6.28
CA ASN A 61 33.86 9.97 7.39
C ASN A 61 35.08 9.40 8.12
N GLN A 62 36.18 9.15 7.40
CA GLN A 62 37.43 8.70 8.01
C GLN A 62 38.10 9.80 8.84
N LYS A 63 38.23 11.02 8.31
CA LYS A 63 38.72 12.19 9.07
C LYS A 63 37.84 12.52 10.27
N LEU A 64 36.52 12.33 10.14
CA LEU A 64 35.56 12.44 11.23
C LEU A 64 35.89 11.41 12.32
N GLN A 65 36.09 10.13 11.98
CA GLN A 65 36.49 9.11 12.96
C GLN A 65 37.84 9.41 13.62
N GLU A 66 38.86 9.84 12.86
CA GLU A 66 40.18 10.16 13.41
C GLU A 66 40.13 11.32 14.41
N LYS A 67 39.40 12.40 14.10
CA LYS A 67 39.21 13.55 15.02
C LYS A 67 38.34 13.22 16.26
N MET A 68 37.60 12.11 16.26
CA MET A 68 36.69 11.71 17.33
C MET A 68 37.34 10.90 18.46
N THR A 69 38.61 10.52 18.31
CA THR A 69 39.32 9.75 19.35
C THR A 69 39.54 10.64 20.59
N PRO A 70 38.95 10.33 21.76
CA PRO A 70 39.11 11.17 22.95
C PRO A 70 40.55 11.10 23.47
N GLN A 71 41.23 12.24 23.57
CA GLN A 71 42.44 12.35 24.38
C GLN A 71 42.01 12.38 25.85
N ALA A 72 42.21 11.26 26.52
CA ALA A 72 41.85 11.07 27.91
C ALA A 72 42.93 11.65 28.82
N GLU A 73 42.70 12.83 29.40
CA GLU A 73 43.37 13.27 30.62
C GLU A 73 42.31 13.89 31.54
N CYS A 74 41.95 13.15 32.60
CA CYS A 74 41.09 13.59 33.68
C CYS A 74 41.86 13.34 34.98
N SER A 75 42.27 14.41 35.64
CA SER A 75 42.81 14.40 37.00
C SER A 75 42.12 15.46 37.83
N SER A 76 41.94 15.10 39.10
CA SER A 76 41.02 15.63 40.10
C SER A 76 41.39 17.00 40.68
N ALA A 77 40.34 17.67 41.16
CA ALA A 77 40.33 18.99 41.77
C ALA A 77 41.13 19.09 43.08
N GLU A 78 42.07 20.02 43.13
CA GLU A 78 42.60 20.72 44.32
C GLU A 78 43.26 22.02 43.80
N THR A 79 42.96 23.16 44.44
CA THR A 79 43.38 24.57 44.16
C THR A 79 44.24 24.89 42.91
N PRO A 80 43.83 25.87 42.06
CA PRO A 80 44.45 26.10 40.75
C PRO A 80 45.93 26.46 40.90
N THR A 81 46.78 25.60 40.34
CA THR A 81 48.19 25.91 40.18
C THR A 81 48.36 26.91 39.03
N PRO A 82 49.44 27.72 39.00
CA PRO A 82 49.71 28.62 37.88
C PRO A 82 49.84 27.89 36.53
N GLU A 83 50.10 26.58 36.53
CA GLU A 83 50.11 25.73 35.34
C GLU A 83 48.68 25.48 34.81
N ASP A 84 47.70 25.29 35.71
CA ASP A 84 46.28 25.13 35.36
C ASP A 84 45.71 26.41 34.73
N GLU A 85 46.05 27.59 35.27
CA GLU A 85 45.62 28.88 34.72
C GLU A 85 46.15 29.09 33.29
N GLN A 86 47.41 28.73 33.03
CA GLN A 86 48.00 28.80 31.69
C GLN A 86 47.36 27.79 30.73
N GLN A 87 46.98 26.61 31.19
CA GLN A 87 46.25 25.63 30.38
C GLN A 87 44.86 26.14 30.00
N VAL A 88 44.10 26.66 30.97
CA VAL A 88 42.77 27.26 30.73
C VAL A 88 42.88 28.44 29.77
N GLY A 89 43.88 29.32 29.94
CA GLY A 89 44.14 30.43 29.02
C GLY A 89 44.39 29.97 27.58
N ARG A 90 45.19 28.91 27.38
CA ARG A 90 45.44 28.31 26.06
C ARG A 90 44.17 27.69 25.46
N MET A 91 43.37 27.00 26.26
CA MET A 91 42.07 26.44 25.83
C MET A 91 41.13 27.55 25.38
N MET A 92 40.99 28.62 26.16
CA MET A 92 40.13 29.77 25.84
C MET A 92 40.58 30.52 24.58
N ALA A 93 41.89 30.70 24.38
CA ALA A 93 42.43 31.28 23.14
C ALA A 93 42.08 30.41 21.91
N LYS A 94 42.17 29.08 22.04
CA LYS A 94 41.76 28.15 20.99
C LYS A 94 40.25 28.18 20.74
N ARG A 95 39.43 28.19 21.80
CA ARG A 95 37.97 28.38 21.74
C ARG A 95 37.61 29.63 20.94
N ALA A 96 38.20 30.78 21.26
CA ALA A 96 37.94 32.03 20.55
C ALA A 96 38.34 31.99 19.06
N LYS A 97 39.39 31.23 18.70
CA LYS A 97 39.77 31.02 17.29
C LYS A 97 38.71 30.18 16.55
N ILE A 98 38.24 29.10 17.16
CA ILE A 98 37.23 28.20 16.57
C ILE A 98 35.90 28.93 16.36
N ILE A 99 35.46 29.75 17.33
CA ILE A 99 34.23 30.53 17.22
C ILE A 99 34.34 31.55 16.07
N ARG A 100 35.47 32.26 15.97
CA ARG A 100 35.71 33.17 14.85
C ARG A 100 35.69 32.46 13.50
N GLU A 101 36.31 31.29 13.40
CA GLU A 101 36.27 30.47 12.17
C GLU A 101 34.85 29.98 11.85
N LEU A 102 34.09 29.52 12.84
CA LEU A 102 32.71 29.08 12.67
C LEU A 102 31.85 30.20 12.08
N ILE A 103 31.90 31.40 12.66
CA ILE A 103 31.13 32.57 12.21
C ILE A 103 31.59 33.03 10.84
N GLN A 104 32.91 33.16 10.62
CA GLN A 104 33.45 33.60 9.34
C GLN A 104 33.09 32.63 8.22
N THR A 105 33.24 31.33 8.44
CA THR A 105 32.88 30.31 7.44
C THR A 105 31.37 30.18 7.23
N GLU A 106 30.55 30.53 8.22
CA GLU A 106 29.09 30.63 8.04
C GLU A 106 28.72 31.86 7.20
N ARG A 107 29.36 33.01 7.42
CA ARG A 107 29.20 34.21 6.57
C ARG A 107 29.58 33.91 5.13
N ASP A 108 30.76 33.34 4.91
CA ASP A 108 31.21 32.96 3.57
C ASP A 108 30.24 31.99 2.90
N TYR A 109 29.75 30.97 3.64
CA TYR A 109 28.74 30.04 3.12
C TYR A 109 27.43 30.74 2.75
N LEU A 110 26.94 31.64 3.60
CA LEU A 110 25.70 32.39 3.33
C LEU A 110 25.87 33.30 2.12
N THR A 111 27.01 33.99 1.99
CA THR A 111 27.35 34.79 0.79
C THR A 111 27.36 33.92 -0.45
N ASP A 112 27.95 32.72 -0.40
CA ASP A 112 27.95 31.79 -1.54
C ASP A 112 26.52 31.39 -1.95
N LEU A 113 25.63 31.15 -0.98
CA LEU A 113 24.21 30.87 -1.22
C LEU A 113 23.46 32.07 -1.81
N GLU A 114 23.66 33.25 -1.25
CA GLU A 114 23.08 34.52 -1.74
C GLU A 114 23.47 34.77 -3.20
N LEU A 115 24.75 34.60 -3.52
CA LEU A 115 25.26 34.73 -4.89
C LEU A 115 24.67 33.65 -5.81
N CYS A 116 24.55 32.40 -5.36
CA CYS A 116 23.87 31.35 -6.11
C CYS A 116 22.42 31.74 -6.44
N LEU A 117 21.67 32.23 -5.46
CA LEU A 117 20.29 32.65 -5.64
C LEU A 117 20.20 33.82 -6.64
N ARG A 118 21.02 34.86 -6.42
CA ARG A 118 20.96 36.11 -7.18
C ARG A 118 21.49 35.99 -8.61
N GLU A 119 22.60 35.28 -8.82
CA GLU A 119 23.31 35.22 -10.11
C GLU A 119 22.93 34.00 -10.95
N VAL A 120 22.32 32.97 -10.34
CA VAL A 120 21.98 31.72 -11.02
C VAL A 120 20.50 31.41 -10.96
N VAL A 121 19.92 31.24 -9.77
CA VAL A 121 18.52 30.80 -9.63
C VAL A 121 17.55 31.83 -10.19
N GLN A 122 17.66 33.10 -9.79
CA GLN A 122 16.75 34.16 -10.24
C GLN A 122 16.85 34.43 -11.75
N PRO A 123 18.06 34.51 -12.36
CA PRO A 123 18.19 34.68 -13.81
C PRO A 123 17.63 33.50 -14.61
N LEU A 124 17.85 32.25 -14.17
CA LEU A 124 17.28 31.08 -14.84
C LEU A 124 15.76 31.06 -14.74
N ARG A 125 15.21 31.39 -13.56
CA ARG A 125 13.76 31.50 -13.33
C ARG A 125 13.13 32.59 -14.20
N SER A 126 13.79 33.75 -14.31
CA SER A 126 13.31 34.88 -15.11
C SER A 126 13.31 34.62 -16.62
N LYS A 127 14.22 33.76 -17.11
CA LYS A 127 14.28 33.39 -18.53
C LYS A 127 13.17 32.43 -18.96
N GLN A 128 12.51 31.73 -18.03
CA GLN A 128 11.42 30.77 -18.28
C GLN A 128 11.69 29.85 -19.48
N ILE A 129 12.82 29.14 -19.44
CA ILE A 129 13.22 28.22 -20.50
C ILE A 129 12.40 26.94 -20.36
N ASP A 130 11.54 26.65 -21.35
CA ASP A 130 10.56 25.54 -21.31
C ASP A 130 11.14 24.17 -20.92
N ARG A 131 12.41 23.89 -21.27
CA ARG A 131 13.08 22.61 -21.01
C ARG A 131 13.90 22.59 -19.72
N LEU A 132 13.97 23.70 -18.98
CA LEU A 132 14.82 23.83 -17.80
C LEU A 132 13.95 23.93 -16.54
N ASP A 133 13.90 22.82 -15.81
CA ASP A 133 13.29 22.78 -14.47
C ASP A 133 14.26 23.37 -13.42
N VAL A 134 14.07 24.65 -13.11
CA VAL A 134 14.87 25.36 -12.10
C VAL A 134 14.57 24.83 -10.70
N GLU A 135 13.30 24.53 -10.40
CA GLU A 135 12.86 24.10 -9.06
C GLU A 135 13.38 22.69 -8.76
N GLY A 136 13.35 21.77 -9.73
CA GLY A 136 13.97 20.45 -9.61
C GLY A 136 15.50 20.50 -9.50
N LEU A 137 16.15 21.46 -10.16
CA LEU A 137 17.60 21.61 -10.14
C LEU A 137 18.12 22.16 -8.80
N PHE A 138 17.40 23.10 -8.18
CA PHE A 138 17.84 23.74 -6.94
C PHE A 138 17.08 23.29 -5.67
N SER A 139 16.04 22.45 -5.80
CA SER A 139 15.24 21.92 -4.70
C SER A 139 14.74 23.05 -3.78
N ASN A 140 15.18 23.08 -2.53
CA ASN A 140 14.77 24.03 -1.50
C ASN A 140 15.96 24.90 -1.06
N ILE A 141 16.82 25.30 -2.00
CA ILE A 141 18.04 26.09 -1.71
C ILE A 141 17.71 27.43 -1.04
N GLU A 142 16.57 28.05 -1.35
CA GLU A 142 16.09 29.26 -0.66
C GLU A 142 15.84 28.98 0.82
N SER A 143 15.27 27.83 1.19
CA SER A 143 15.10 27.45 2.59
C SER A 143 16.45 27.16 3.28
N VAL A 144 17.41 26.58 2.54
CA VAL A 144 18.79 26.37 3.02
C VAL A 144 19.48 27.71 3.32
N HIS A 145 19.30 28.71 2.45
CA HIS A 145 19.76 30.08 2.68
C HIS A 145 19.12 30.71 3.92
N GLN A 146 17.79 30.61 4.05
CA GLN A 146 17.07 31.17 5.20
C GLN A 146 17.54 30.57 6.54
N ILE A 147 17.78 29.26 6.61
CA ILE A 147 18.24 28.63 7.84
C ILE A 147 19.70 28.97 8.16
N SER A 148 20.56 29.08 7.14
CA SER A 148 21.94 29.54 7.31
C SER A 148 21.99 31.00 7.78
N ALA A 149 21.15 31.88 7.23
CA ALA A 149 21.00 33.26 7.69
C ALA A 149 20.54 33.32 9.15
N LYS A 150 19.56 32.48 9.52
CA LYS A 150 19.10 32.40 10.92
C LYS A 150 20.19 31.89 11.86
N LEU A 151 20.95 30.86 11.45
CA LEU A 151 22.08 30.35 12.23
C LEU A 151 23.13 31.45 12.45
N LEU A 152 23.52 32.14 11.38
CA LEU A 152 24.50 33.21 11.46
C LEU A 152 24.04 34.32 12.42
N SER A 153 22.79 34.77 12.30
CA SER A 153 22.22 35.78 13.19
C SER A 153 22.26 35.36 14.66
N LEU A 154 21.92 34.10 14.97
CA LEU A 154 21.99 33.58 16.35
C LEU A 154 23.44 33.47 16.85
N LEU A 155 24.39 33.09 15.99
CA LEU A 155 25.81 33.03 16.35
C LEU A 155 26.38 34.44 16.61
N GLU A 156 25.98 35.43 15.82
CA GLU A 156 26.37 36.83 16.00
C GLU A 156 25.77 37.41 17.28
N GLU A 157 24.50 37.12 17.58
CA GLU A 157 23.86 37.50 18.85
C GLU A 157 24.58 36.89 20.07
N ALA A 158 25.01 35.63 19.97
CA ALA A 158 25.71 34.93 21.05
C ALA A 158 27.18 35.38 21.24
N THR A 159 27.74 36.21 20.36
CA THR A 159 29.17 36.58 20.37
C THR A 159 29.47 38.06 20.31
N THR A 160 28.60 38.87 19.72
CA THR A 160 28.76 40.33 19.61
C THR A 160 28.50 40.95 20.98
N ASP A 161 29.44 41.75 21.48
CA ASP A 161 29.37 42.40 22.79
C ASP A 161 29.22 41.43 23.99
N VAL A 162 29.54 40.14 23.80
CA VAL A 162 29.56 39.12 24.85
C VAL A 162 31.01 38.73 25.15
N GLU A 163 31.40 38.84 26.43
CA GLU A 163 32.73 38.42 26.88
C GLU A 163 33.00 36.95 26.50
N PRO A 164 34.22 36.60 26.00
CA PRO A 164 34.53 35.24 25.54
C PRO A 164 34.22 34.11 26.53
N ALA A 165 34.28 34.39 27.84
CA ALA A 165 33.95 33.44 28.92
C ALA A 165 32.44 33.19 29.10
N MET A 166 31.60 34.03 28.51
CA MET A 166 30.13 33.99 28.60
C MET A 166 29.46 33.60 27.28
N GLN A 167 30.21 33.42 26.19
CA GLN A 167 29.66 33.03 24.89
C GLN A 167 29.14 31.59 24.93
N VAL A 168 27.83 31.39 24.66
CA VAL A 168 27.16 30.08 24.68
C VAL A 168 26.75 29.69 23.26
N ILE A 169 27.55 28.85 22.60
CA ILE A 169 27.35 28.44 21.21
C ILE A 169 26.54 27.14 21.11
N GLY A 170 26.65 26.25 22.10
CA GLY A 170 25.92 24.99 22.13
C GLY A 170 24.41 25.20 22.07
N GLU A 171 23.90 26.19 22.81
CA GLU A 171 22.48 26.52 22.83
C GLU A 171 21.96 27.00 21.47
N VAL A 172 22.76 27.75 20.70
CA VAL A 172 22.40 28.17 19.33
C VAL A 172 22.12 26.96 18.44
N PHE A 173 22.96 25.93 18.50
CA PHE A 173 22.75 24.70 17.73
C PHE A 173 21.58 23.85 18.24
N LEU A 174 21.33 23.85 19.56
CA LEU A 174 20.17 23.17 20.14
C LEU A 174 18.85 23.82 19.73
N GLN A 175 18.82 25.16 19.62
CA GLN A 175 17.66 25.91 19.14
C GLN A 175 17.36 25.61 17.67
N ILE A 176 18.39 25.49 16.82
CA ILE A 176 18.20 25.34 15.36
C ILE A 176 18.08 23.88 14.88
N LYS A 177 18.42 22.88 15.71
CA LYS A 177 18.56 21.48 15.28
C LYS A 177 17.36 20.92 14.51
N GLY A 178 16.13 21.22 14.93
CA GLY A 178 14.90 20.72 14.28
C GLY A 178 14.71 21.31 12.88
N PRO A 179 14.60 22.66 12.75
CA PRO A 179 14.55 23.31 11.44
C PRO A 179 15.73 22.99 10.53
N LEU A 180 16.95 22.83 11.10
CA LEU A 180 18.14 22.41 10.36
C LEU A 180 17.94 21.02 9.72
N GLU A 181 17.49 20.03 10.49
CA GLU A 181 17.20 18.69 9.99
C GLU A 181 16.10 18.72 8.92
N ASP A 182 15.00 19.44 9.18
CA ASP A 182 13.84 19.50 8.29
C ASP A 182 14.16 20.07 6.91
N ILE A 183 15.06 21.06 6.85
CA ILE A 183 15.46 21.72 5.59
C ILE A 183 16.53 20.92 4.87
N TYR A 184 17.60 20.50 5.57
CA TYR A 184 18.70 19.80 4.94
C TYR A 184 18.34 18.38 4.51
N LYS A 185 17.40 17.69 5.19
CA LYS A 185 16.92 16.37 4.75
C LYS A 185 16.32 16.43 3.35
N ILE A 186 15.54 17.48 3.03
CA ILE A 186 14.92 17.67 1.71
C ILE A 186 15.99 17.95 0.66
N TYR A 187 16.91 18.88 0.94
CA TYR A 187 17.97 19.22 0.00
C TYR A 187 18.86 18.02 -0.32
N CYS A 188 19.31 17.31 0.72
CA CYS A 188 20.15 16.11 0.56
C CYS A 188 19.41 14.97 -0.15
N TYR A 189 18.10 14.85 0.04
CA TYR A 189 17.26 13.85 -0.60
C TYR A 189 17.20 14.06 -2.11
N HIS A 190 17.00 15.29 -2.60
CA HIS A 190 16.88 15.58 -4.04
C HIS A 190 18.22 15.79 -4.77
N HIS A 191 19.32 16.01 -4.04
CA HIS A 191 20.60 16.39 -4.66
C HIS A 191 21.11 15.43 -5.75
N ASP A 192 20.98 14.12 -5.58
CA ASP A 192 21.50 13.15 -6.56
C ASP A 192 20.68 13.17 -7.88
N GLU A 193 19.37 13.43 -7.77
CA GLU A 193 18.48 13.65 -8.93
C GLU A 193 18.80 14.98 -9.60
N ALA A 194 18.95 16.06 -8.83
CA ALA A 194 19.34 17.37 -9.33
C ALA A 194 20.70 17.32 -10.06
N HIS A 195 21.66 16.56 -9.53
CA HIS A 195 22.96 16.35 -10.19
C HIS A 195 22.81 15.57 -11.50
N SER A 196 21.96 14.54 -11.53
CA SER A 196 21.67 13.78 -12.76
C SER A 196 20.99 14.64 -13.83
N VAL A 197 20.10 15.54 -13.41
CA VAL A 197 19.43 16.52 -14.30
C VAL A 197 20.45 17.52 -14.82
N LEU A 198 21.35 18.04 -13.98
CA LEU A 198 22.44 18.91 -14.41
C LEU A 198 23.30 18.25 -15.49
N GLU A 199 23.72 17.00 -15.29
CA GLU A 199 24.47 16.24 -16.30
C GLU A 199 23.71 16.07 -17.63
N SER A 200 22.37 16.05 -17.58
CA SER A 200 21.53 16.01 -18.78
C SER A 200 21.50 17.37 -19.49
N TYR A 201 21.38 18.48 -18.75
CA TYR A 201 21.41 19.83 -19.30
C TYR A 201 22.77 20.19 -19.89
N GLU A 202 23.86 19.70 -19.31
CA GLU A 202 25.22 19.89 -19.85
C GLU A 202 25.46 19.18 -21.20
N LYS A 203 24.60 18.21 -21.57
CA LYS A 203 24.62 17.54 -22.89
C LYS A 203 23.82 18.30 -23.94
N GLU A 204 22.89 19.17 -23.52
CA GLU A 204 22.08 20.01 -24.41
C GLU A 204 22.74 21.38 -24.59
N GLU A 205 23.20 21.68 -25.81
CA GLU A 205 24.01 22.87 -26.08
C GLU A 205 23.31 24.19 -25.70
N GLU A 206 22.00 24.31 -25.97
CA GLU A 206 21.21 25.48 -25.59
C GLU A 206 21.16 25.68 -24.07
N LEU A 207 20.86 24.62 -23.31
CA LEU A 207 20.77 24.69 -21.84
C LEU A 207 22.14 24.93 -21.22
N LYS A 208 23.18 24.25 -21.74
CA LYS A 208 24.56 24.46 -21.34
C LYS A 208 25.01 25.91 -21.51
N GLN A 209 24.65 26.57 -22.61
CA GLN A 209 24.98 27.98 -22.83
C GLN A 209 24.30 28.88 -21.79
N HIS A 210 23.03 28.63 -21.47
CA HIS A 210 22.31 29.37 -20.45
C HIS A 210 22.95 29.21 -19.05
N LEU A 211 23.29 27.98 -18.67
CA LEU A 211 23.97 27.68 -17.41
C LEU A 211 25.36 28.33 -17.36
N SER A 212 26.14 28.20 -18.43
CA SER A 212 27.48 28.78 -18.54
C SER A 212 27.46 30.31 -18.45
N HIS A 213 26.46 30.96 -19.01
CA HIS A 213 26.31 32.42 -18.92
C HIS A 213 26.10 32.87 -17.47
N CYS A 214 25.20 32.22 -16.74
CA CYS A 214 24.96 32.50 -15.31
C CYS A 214 26.22 32.23 -14.47
N LEU A 215 26.90 31.10 -14.71
CA LEU A 215 28.16 30.77 -14.03
C LEU A 215 29.29 31.78 -14.34
N GLN A 216 29.32 32.35 -15.54
CA GLN A 216 30.33 33.35 -15.88
C GLN A 216 30.17 34.65 -15.09
N SER A 217 28.92 35.10 -14.85
CA SER A 217 28.64 36.24 -13.94
C SER A 217 29.20 35.96 -12.54
N LEU A 218 28.87 34.79 -12.01
CA LEU A 218 29.33 34.34 -10.70
C LEU A 218 30.86 34.24 -10.62
N LYS A 219 31.50 33.65 -11.64
CA LYS A 219 32.96 33.52 -11.71
C LYS A 219 33.66 34.86 -11.70
N ASN A 220 33.11 35.88 -12.37
CA ASN A 220 33.67 37.23 -12.35
C ASN A 220 33.64 37.84 -10.94
N ILE A 221 32.55 37.65 -10.19
CA ILE A 221 32.43 38.11 -8.80
C ILE A 221 33.45 37.40 -7.90
N TYR A 222 33.55 36.06 -7.99
CA TYR A 222 34.52 35.28 -7.21
C TYR A 222 35.98 35.64 -7.53
N LEU A 223 36.28 35.96 -8.78
CA LEU A 223 37.60 36.43 -9.19
C LEU A 223 37.95 37.78 -8.55
N GLN A 224 36.98 38.70 -8.48
CA GLN A 224 37.14 40.00 -7.80
C GLN A 224 37.33 39.84 -6.29
N GLU A 225 36.68 38.86 -5.67
CA GLU A 225 36.86 38.53 -4.24
C GLU A 225 38.14 37.73 -3.93
N GLY A 226 38.95 37.38 -4.94
CA GLY A 226 40.18 36.60 -4.75
C GLY A 226 39.94 35.11 -4.45
N LYS A 227 38.75 34.58 -4.78
CA LYS A 227 38.35 33.17 -4.57
C LYS A 227 38.24 32.41 -5.91
N PRO A 228 39.35 32.11 -6.63
CA PRO A 228 39.29 31.54 -7.99
C PRO A 228 38.79 30.08 -8.07
N ASN A 229 38.56 29.41 -6.94
CA ASN A 229 38.34 27.97 -6.87
C ASN A 229 36.90 27.52 -7.19
N LEU A 230 35.98 28.42 -7.56
CA LEU A 230 34.64 28.03 -8.01
C LEU A 230 34.67 27.75 -9.53
N LEU A 231 34.44 26.48 -9.91
CA LEU A 231 34.72 26.01 -11.27
C LEU A 231 33.46 25.61 -12.05
N ASP A 232 32.42 25.08 -11.40
CA ASP A 232 31.22 24.59 -12.09
C ASP A 232 29.94 24.63 -11.22
N MET A 233 28.78 24.37 -11.83
CA MET A 233 27.48 24.33 -11.16
C MET A 233 27.43 23.24 -10.07
N GLY A 234 28.00 22.07 -10.35
CA GLY A 234 28.03 20.95 -9.40
C GLY A 234 28.75 21.30 -8.09
N SER A 235 29.84 22.07 -8.17
CA SER A 235 30.62 22.54 -7.02
C SER A 235 29.86 23.55 -6.15
N LEU A 236 28.90 24.29 -6.72
CA LEU A 236 28.03 25.19 -5.99
C LEU A 236 26.92 24.41 -5.28
N MET A 237 26.29 23.46 -5.99
CA MET A 237 25.18 22.64 -5.50
C MET A 237 25.59 21.65 -4.39
N ILE A 238 26.86 21.26 -4.30
CA ILE A 238 27.34 20.34 -3.25
C ILE A 238 27.63 21.06 -1.92
N LYS A 239 27.79 22.39 -1.92
CA LYS A 239 28.18 23.16 -0.70
C LYS A 239 27.24 22.94 0.49
N PRO A 240 25.90 22.92 0.35
CA PRO A 240 25.03 22.64 1.50
C PRO A 240 25.29 21.28 2.15
N ILE A 241 25.47 20.23 1.34
CA ILE A 241 25.78 18.89 1.83
C ILE A 241 27.12 18.90 2.58
N GLN A 242 28.12 19.61 2.05
CA GLN A 242 29.39 19.77 2.74
C GLN A 242 29.20 20.53 4.07
N ARG A 243 28.44 21.62 4.10
CA ARG A 243 28.26 22.45 5.31
C ARG A 243 27.60 21.68 6.45
N VAL A 244 26.46 21.02 6.21
CA VAL A 244 25.76 20.26 7.26
C VAL A 244 26.63 19.15 7.84
N MET A 245 27.51 18.58 7.02
CA MET A 245 28.47 17.58 7.46
C MET A 245 29.56 18.18 8.36
N LYS A 246 29.96 19.47 8.19
CA LYS A 246 31.04 20.13 8.96
C LYS A 246 30.66 20.52 10.39
N TYR A 247 29.39 20.79 10.68
CA TYR A 247 28.97 21.27 12.01
C TYR A 247 29.41 20.35 13.19
N PRO A 248 29.28 19.00 13.12
CA PRO A 248 29.79 18.13 14.18
C PRO A 248 31.30 18.24 14.41
N LEU A 249 32.11 18.50 13.36
CA LEU A 249 33.56 18.69 13.52
C LEU A 249 33.87 19.96 14.28
N LEU A 250 33.20 21.07 13.92
CA LEU A 250 33.39 22.37 14.55
C LEU A 250 32.95 22.32 16.02
N LEU A 251 31.80 21.70 16.31
CA LEU A 251 31.31 21.53 17.69
C LEU A 251 32.19 20.60 18.53
N CYS A 252 32.70 19.51 17.94
CA CYS A 252 33.63 18.62 18.64
C CYS A 252 34.93 19.35 19.00
N GLU A 253 35.51 20.09 18.05
CA GLU A 253 36.73 20.85 18.28
C GLU A 253 36.52 21.99 19.30
N LEU A 254 35.35 22.64 19.24
CA LEU A 254 34.94 23.66 20.19
C LEU A 254 34.79 23.10 21.61
N ARG A 255 34.08 21.98 21.76
CA ARG A 255 33.90 21.29 23.05
C ARG A 255 35.24 20.87 23.65
N ASN A 256 36.13 20.29 22.86
CA ASN A 256 37.46 19.87 23.31
C ASN A 256 38.36 21.05 23.72
N SER A 257 38.03 22.26 23.26
CA SER A 257 38.75 23.50 23.61
C SER A 257 38.02 24.32 24.69
N THR A 258 36.93 23.80 25.27
CA THR A 258 36.12 24.48 26.28
C THR A 258 36.35 23.82 27.64
N PRO A 259 36.75 24.56 28.69
CA PRO A 259 36.90 24.01 30.04
C PRO A 259 35.59 23.41 30.56
N PRO A 260 35.61 22.30 31.32
CA PRO A 260 34.41 21.70 31.91
C PRO A 260 33.62 22.63 32.83
N SER A 261 34.27 23.64 33.41
CA SER A 261 33.66 24.68 34.25
C SER A 261 32.91 25.75 33.46
N HIS A 262 33.09 25.82 32.13
CA HIS A 262 32.46 26.83 31.29
C HIS A 262 30.95 26.52 31.10
N PRO A 263 30.05 27.52 31.16
CA PRO A 263 28.61 27.30 31.07
C PRO A 263 28.16 26.57 29.79
N ASP A 264 28.84 26.83 28.67
CA ASP A 264 28.58 26.19 27.37
C ASP A 264 29.01 24.71 27.28
N TYR A 265 29.81 24.17 28.21
CA TYR A 265 30.43 22.84 28.05
C TYR A 265 29.39 21.71 27.87
N ARG A 266 28.32 21.74 28.68
CA ARG A 266 27.23 20.76 28.59
C ARG A 266 26.42 20.94 27.30
N ALA A 267 26.02 22.17 26.99
CA ALA A 267 25.24 22.48 25.79
C ALA A 267 25.98 22.08 24.51
N LEU A 268 27.31 22.28 24.45
CA LEU A 268 28.14 21.81 23.34
C LEU A 268 28.13 20.29 23.17
N GLY A 269 28.13 19.54 24.28
CA GLY A 269 28.03 18.08 24.26
C GLY A 269 26.71 17.61 23.68
N GLU A 270 25.61 18.23 24.11
CA GLU A 270 24.25 17.93 23.63
C GLU A 270 24.07 18.37 22.16
N ALA A 271 24.55 19.55 21.78
CA ALA A 271 24.53 20.05 20.41
C ALA A 271 25.33 19.18 19.44
N PHE A 272 26.53 18.77 19.85
CA PHE A 272 27.38 17.87 19.07
C PHE A 272 26.67 16.54 18.77
N ALA A 273 26.05 15.93 19.80
CA ALA A 273 25.28 14.70 19.62
C ALA A 273 24.09 14.92 18.68
N ALA A 274 23.32 15.99 18.88
CA ALA A 274 22.16 16.31 18.04
C ALA A 274 22.53 16.48 16.56
N VAL A 275 23.56 17.27 16.22
CA VAL A 275 23.93 17.51 14.82
C VAL A 275 24.63 16.31 14.18
N LYS A 276 25.27 15.46 14.98
CA LYS A 276 25.76 14.16 14.52
C LYS A 276 24.58 13.25 14.14
N ASP A 277 23.55 13.20 14.96
CA ASP A 277 22.34 12.41 14.70
C ASP A 277 21.60 12.90 13.44
N ILE A 278 21.52 14.22 13.22
CA ILE A 278 20.99 14.80 11.96
C ILE A 278 21.71 14.20 10.74
N ASN A 279 23.04 14.18 10.74
CA ASN A 279 23.82 13.62 9.63
C ASN A 279 23.55 12.11 9.42
N VAL A 280 23.41 11.35 10.51
CA VAL A 280 23.07 9.92 10.46
C VAL A 280 21.66 9.74 9.88
N ASN A 281 20.68 10.50 10.34
CA ASN A 281 19.29 10.43 9.90
C ASN A 281 19.14 10.79 8.42
N ILE A 282 19.78 11.88 7.98
CA ILE A 282 19.80 12.27 6.56
C ILE A 282 20.45 11.19 5.70
N ASN A 283 21.57 10.62 6.14
CA ASN A 283 22.24 9.56 5.40
C ASN A 283 21.40 8.28 5.33
N GLU A 284 20.70 7.92 6.40
CA GLU A 284 19.78 6.77 6.40
C GLU A 284 18.55 7.01 5.51
N LEU A 285 18.00 8.24 5.51
CA LEU A 285 16.92 8.63 4.60
C LEU A 285 17.35 8.50 3.14
N LYS A 286 18.54 8.98 2.78
CA LYS A 286 19.11 8.80 1.43
C LYS A 286 19.29 7.33 1.08
N ARG A 287 19.82 6.53 2.01
CA ARG A 287 19.98 5.08 1.79
C ARG A 287 18.65 4.38 1.52
N ARG A 288 17.59 4.75 2.26
CA ARG A 288 16.23 4.24 2.04
C ARG A 288 15.69 4.62 0.67
N LYS A 289 15.87 5.89 0.25
CA LYS A 289 15.53 6.37 -1.10
C LYS A 289 16.22 5.54 -2.19
N ASP A 290 17.55 5.41 -2.10
CA ASP A 290 18.36 4.72 -3.11
C ASP A 290 17.97 3.24 -3.21
N LEU A 291 17.62 2.61 -2.08
CA LEU A 291 17.14 1.24 -2.05
C LEU A 291 15.82 1.09 -2.80
N VAL A 292 14.87 2.01 -2.62
CA VAL A 292 13.59 2.02 -3.34
C VAL A 292 13.79 2.28 -4.83
N LEU A 293 14.58 3.29 -5.19
CA LEU A 293 14.90 3.62 -6.59
C LEU A 293 15.57 2.44 -7.30
N LYS A 294 16.48 1.75 -6.62
CA LYS A 294 17.11 0.51 -7.13
C LYS A 294 16.07 -0.55 -7.45
N TYR A 295 15.03 -0.74 -6.63
CA TYR A 295 13.99 -1.72 -6.91
C TYR A 295 12.98 -1.28 -7.98
N LYS A 296 12.76 0.03 -8.15
CA LYS A 296 11.93 0.58 -9.24
C LYS A 296 12.61 0.49 -10.60
N LYS A 297 13.86 0.98 -10.72
CA LYS A 297 14.61 1.02 -12.01
C LYS A 297 14.86 -0.35 -12.63
N ASN A 298 15.06 -1.38 -11.80
CA ASN A 298 15.37 -2.74 -12.25
C ASN A 298 14.25 -3.43 -13.09
N GLU A 299 13.14 -2.77 -13.43
CA GLU A 299 12.12 -3.35 -14.32
C GLU A 299 11.59 -2.43 -15.42
N GLU A 300 11.57 -1.10 -15.22
CA GLU A 300 11.04 -0.17 -16.23
C GLU A 300 11.97 -0.03 -17.45
N GLU A 301 13.28 -0.17 -17.26
CA GLU A 301 14.28 -0.04 -18.34
C GLU A 301 14.76 -1.39 -18.92
N GLU A 302 14.35 -2.52 -18.32
CA GLU A 302 14.95 -3.82 -18.64
C GLU A 302 14.20 -4.52 -19.77
N SER A 303 14.82 -4.50 -20.96
CA SER A 303 14.44 -5.33 -22.10
C SER A 303 14.31 -6.80 -21.67
N LEU A 304 13.40 -7.56 -22.29
CA LEU A 304 13.26 -9.01 -22.06
C LEU A 304 14.62 -9.73 -22.15
N LYS A 305 15.52 -9.25 -23.00
CA LYS A 305 16.89 -9.75 -23.15
C LYS A 305 17.73 -9.58 -21.88
N ASP A 306 17.56 -8.46 -21.17
CA ASP A 306 18.24 -8.20 -19.89
C ASP A 306 17.64 -9.03 -18.75
N LYS A 307 16.33 -9.28 -18.78
CA LYS A 307 15.67 -10.21 -17.85
C LYS A 307 16.20 -11.64 -18.02
N LEU A 308 16.37 -12.08 -19.27
CA LEU A 308 16.97 -13.38 -19.60
C LEU A 308 18.45 -13.47 -19.18
N SER A 309 19.25 -12.42 -19.39
CA SER A 309 20.67 -12.42 -18.99
C SER A 309 20.86 -12.39 -17.45
N LYS A 310 19.87 -11.86 -16.70
CA LYS A 310 19.83 -11.89 -15.23
C LYS A 310 19.26 -13.18 -14.63
N LEU A 311 18.85 -14.16 -15.43
CA LEU A 311 18.67 -15.55 -15.00
C LEU A 311 20.03 -16.20 -14.68
N ASN A 312 20.78 -15.57 -13.79
CA ASN A 312 22.04 -16.06 -13.27
C ASN A 312 21.76 -17.08 -12.16
N ILE A 313 22.57 -18.13 -12.06
CA ILE A 313 22.45 -19.20 -11.06
C ILE A 313 22.31 -18.63 -9.64
N HIS A 314 22.97 -17.51 -9.34
CA HIS A 314 22.87 -16.84 -8.05
C HIS A 314 21.48 -16.26 -7.73
N SER A 315 20.76 -15.69 -8.72
CA SER A 315 19.41 -15.14 -8.49
C SER A 315 18.38 -16.27 -8.34
N ILE A 316 18.53 -17.34 -9.13
CA ILE A 316 17.72 -18.56 -9.04
C ILE A 316 17.95 -19.27 -7.70
N SER A 317 19.21 -19.41 -7.28
CA SER A 317 19.57 -20.01 -5.99
C SER A 317 19.00 -19.21 -4.82
N LYS A 318 19.06 -17.87 -4.86
CA LYS A 318 18.43 -17.01 -3.84
C LYS A 318 16.91 -17.21 -3.80
N LYS A 319 16.23 -17.16 -4.95
CA LYS A 319 14.78 -17.43 -5.03
C LYS A 319 14.43 -18.82 -4.49
N SER A 320 15.20 -19.85 -4.85
CA SER A 320 15.02 -21.22 -4.35
C SER A 320 15.21 -21.32 -2.83
N LYS A 321 16.26 -20.67 -2.28
CA LYS A 321 16.49 -20.58 -0.82
C LYS A 321 15.34 -19.86 -0.10
N ARG A 322 14.78 -18.80 -0.68
CA ARG A 322 13.62 -18.09 -0.11
C ARG A 322 12.39 -18.98 -0.04
N VAL A 323 12.06 -19.72 -1.11
CA VAL A 323 10.95 -20.69 -1.10
C VAL A 323 11.18 -21.76 -0.03
N THR A 324 12.40 -22.28 0.07
CA THR A 324 12.78 -23.25 1.11
C THR A 324 12.58 -22.68 2.52
N ASN A 325 13.00 -21.43 2.77
CA ASN A 325 12.83 -20.79 4.07
C ASN A 325 11.38 -20.42 4.38
N HIS A 326 10.60 -20.03 3.38
CA HIS A 326 9.17 -19.82 3.53
C HIS A 326 8.50 -21.11 4.04
N LEU A 327 8.85 -22.25 3.44
CA LEU A 327 8.36 -23.56 3.89
C LEU A 327 8.84 -23.92 5.31
N LYS A 328 10.08 -23.59 5.68
CA LYS A 328 10.58 -23.75 7.06
C LYS A 328 9.79 -22.93 8.08
N ILE A 329 9.45 -21.68 7.74
CA ILE A 329 8.66 -20.80 8.61
C ILE A 329 7.25 -21.37 8.81
N LEU A 330 6.61 -21.84 7.73
CA LEU A 330 5.29 -22.48 7.79
C LEU A 330 5.29 -23.72 8.69
N THR A 331 6.35 -24.51 8.66
CA THR A 331 6.42 -25.82 9.33
C THR A 331 6.84 -25.74 10.80
N ARG A 332 7.55 -24.69 11.22
CA ARG A 332 8.11 -24.60 12.58
C ARG A 332 7.34 -23.72 13.57
N GLY A 333 6.32 -22.98 13.14
CA GLY A 333 5.61 -22.05 14.04
C GLY A 333 6.53 -20.99 14.67
N GLU A 334 7.71 -20.74 14.09
CA GLU A 334 8.69 -19.77 14.60
C GLU A 334 8.12 -18.34 14.53
N SER A 335 8.41 -17.54 15.56
CA SER A 335 7.95 -16.17 15.68
C SER A 335 8.50 -15.32 14.53
N GLN A 336 7.66 -15.03 13.54
CA GLN A 336 7.98 -14.04 12.52
C GLN A 336 8.27 -12.68 13.16
N VAL A 337 9.23 -11.94 12.61
CA VAL A 337 9.39 -10.51 12.90
C VAL A 337 8.14 -9.80 12.38
N LYS A 338 7.14 -9.64 13.25
CA LYS A 338 5.87 -9.01 12.93
C LYS A 338 5.99 -7.51 13.18
N ASP A 339 6.00 -6.75 12.10
CA ASP A 339 5.72 -5.32 12.16
C ASP A 339 4.20 -5.13 12.06
N ASN A 340 3.56 -4.90 13.21
CA ASN A 340 2.11 -4.72 13.29
C ASN A 340 1.64 -3.44 12.57
N THR A 341 2.48 -2.41 12.52
CA THR A 341 2.17 -1.17 11.80
C THR A 341 2.15 -1.43 10.31
N PHE A 342 3.19 -2.08 9.77
CA PHE A 342 3.23 -2.49 8.38
C PHE A 342 2.05 -3.38 8.01
N ASN A 343 1.74 -4.40 8.82
CA ASN A 343 0.64 -5.33 8.53
C ASN A 343 -0.72 -4.62 8.46
N ARG A 344 -0.97 -3.64 9.34
CA ARG A 344 -2.19 -2.83 9.32
C ARG A 344 -2.28 -2.00 8.04
N GLU A 345 -1.19 -1.33 7.66
CA GLU A 345 -1.14 -0.50 6.46
C GLU A 345 -1.21 -1.33 5.16
N GLU A 346 -0.61 -2.52 5.13
CA GLU A 346 -0.73 -3.44 4.00
C GLU A 346 -2.17 -3.95 3.84
N LYS A 347 -2.84 -4.31 4.94
CA LYS A 347 -4.25 -4.75 4.89
C LYS A 347 -5.14 -3.64 4.33
N LEU A 348 -4.95 -2.40 4.79
CA LEU A 348 -5.67 -1.24 4.29
C LEU A 348 -5.36 -0.98 2.80
N PHE A 349 -4.09 -1.02 2.40
CA PHE A 349 -3.64 -0.87 1.03
C PHE A 349 -4.34 -1.87 0.09
N ARG A 350 -4.36 -3.16 0.46
CA ARG A 350 -5.03 -4.22 -0.33
C ARG A 350 -6.55 -4.05 -0.38
N SER A 351 -7.16 -3.53 0.70
CA SER A 351 -8.58 -3.22 0.71
C SER A 351 -8.90 -2.04 -0.22
N LEU A 352 -8.14 -0.96 -0.14
CA LEU A 352 -8.29 0.23 -1.00
C LEU A 352 -8.13 -0.12 -2.48
N GLU A 353 -7.14 -0.93 -2.83
CA GLU A 353 -6.94 -1.39 -4.22
C GLU A 353 -8.18 -2.11 -4.77
N LYS A 354 -8.73 -3.05 -3.97
CA LYS A 354 -9.95 -3.78 -4.34
C LYS A 354 -11.14 -2.84 -4.49
N THR A 355 -11.33 -1.92 -3.55
CA THR A 355 -12.44 -0.96 -3.58
C THR A 355 -12.33 -0.02 -4.78
N VAL A 356 -11.16 0.55 -5.06
CA VAL A 356 -10.94 1.43 -6.22
C VAL A 356 -11.23 0.68 -7.53
N ARG A 357 -10.73 -0.55 -7.69
CA ARG A 357 -11.01 -1.38 -8.87
C ARG A 357 -12.50 -1.66 -9.04
N LEU A 358 -13.20 -1.97 -7.95
CA LEU A 358 -14.64 -2.20 -7.98
C LEU A 358 -15.43 -0.92 -8.30
N CYS A 359 -15.03 0.22 -7.72
CA CYS A 359 -15.65 1.51 -8.00
C CYS A 359 -15.51 1.90 -9.47
N VAL A 360 -14.31 1.79 -10.07
CA VAL A 360 -14.11 2.05 -11.49
C VAL A 360 -15.05 1.18 -12.33
N LYS A 361 -15.05 -0.14 -12.09
CA LYS A 361 -15.92 -1.08 -12.83
C LYS A 361 -17.39 -0.72 -12.72
N ASN A 362 -17.89 -0.52 -11.50
CA ASN A 362 -19.32 -0.32 -11.25
C ASN A 362 -19.80 1.06 -11.73
N ILE A 363 -19.00 2.11 -11.53
CA ILE A 363 -19.34 3.47 -11.99
C ILE A 363 -19.31 3.52 -13.52
N SER A 364 -18.30 2.94 -14.18
CA SER A 364 -18.29 2.85 -15.64
C SER A 364 -19.52 2.12 -16.19
N SER A 365 -19.91 1.00 -15.57
CA SER A 365 -21.13 0.28 -15.95
C SER A 365 -22.40 1.12 -15.73
N CYS A 366 -22.48 1.87 -14.63
CA CYS A 366 -23.62 2.77 -14.37
C CYS A 366 -23.72 3.89 -15.42
N LEU A 367 -22.59 4.50 -15.78
CA LEU A 367 -22.56 5.56 -16.80
C LEU A 367 -22.99 5.02 -18.17
N GLN A 368 -22.52 3.83 -18.54
CA GLN A 368 -22.94 3.16 -19.77
C GLN A 368 -24.45 2.93 -19.79
N HIS A 369 -25.05 2.43 -18.71
CA HIS A 369 -26.50 2.22 -18.65
C HIS A 369 -27.30 3.54 -18.74
N ILE A 370 -26.81 4.62 -18.13
CA ILE A 370 -27.44 5.95 -18.23
C ILE A 370 -27.38 6.46 -19.67
N GLU A 371 -26.23 6.30 -20.34
CA GLU A 371 -26.04 6.70 -21.73
C GLU A 371 -26.98 5.91 -22.66
N GLU A 372 -27.07 4.58 -22.48
CA GLU A 372 -27.97 3.71 -23.23
C GLU A 372 -29.46 4.04 -22.97
N ALA A 373 -29.84 4.44 -21.75
CA ALA A 373 -31.21 4.78 -21.38
C ALA A 373 -31.63 6.21 -21.80
N THR A 374 -30.68 7.08 -22.13
CA THR A 374 -30.96 8.50 -22.42
C THR A 374 -31.89 8.71 -23.63
N PRO A 375 -31.66 8.07 -24.80
CA PRO A 375 -32.54 8.25 -25.97
C PRO A 375 -33.98 7.80 -25.69
N PHE A 376 -34.15 6.68 -24.99
CA PHE A 376 -35.47 6.16 -24.60
C PHE A 376 -36.21 7.11 -23.67
N THR A 377 -35.49 7.71 -22.71
CA THR A 377 -36.05 8.69 -21.77
C THR A 377 -36.51 9.96 -22.49
N LEU A 378 -35.71 10.44 -23.44
CA LEU A 378 -36.06 11.62 -24.26
C LEU A 378 -37.27 11.37 -25.17
N GLN A 379 -37.32 10.19 -25.81
CA GLN A 379 -38.46 9.78 -26.61
C GLN A 379 -39.74 9.68 -25.77
N SER A 380 -39.66 9.01 -24.61
CA SER A 380 -40.81 8.87 -23.70
C SER A 380 -41.33 10.23 -23.23
N GLY A 381 -40.41 11.18 -22.92
CA GLY A 381 -40.79 12.54 -22.56
C GLY A 381 -41.51 13.31 -23.67
N ALA A 382 -41.11 13.11 -24.94
CA ALA A 382 -41.76 13.72 -26.10
C ALA A 382 -43.17 13.13 -26.34
N GLU A 383 -43.30 11.80 -26.28
CA GLU A 383 -44.59 11.10 -26.43
C GLU A 383 -45.57 11.49 -25.30
N LEU A 384 -45.11 11.55 -24.05
CA LEU A 384 -45.95 12.00 -22.92
C LEU A 384 -46.42 13.45 -23.08
N ARG A 385 -45.58 14.31 -23.65
CA ARG A 385 -45.95 15.71 -23.91
C ARG A 385 -47.03 15.81 -24.99
N GLU A 386 -46.96 14.98 -26.04
CA GLU A 386 -48.03 14.87 -27.04
C GLU A 386 -49.35 14.43 -26.42
N ILE A 387 -49.33 13.42 -25.54
CA ILE A 387 -50.53 12.92 -24.84
C ILE A 387 -51.12 13.97 -23.89
N SER A 388 -50.28 14.81 -23.26
CA SER A 388 -50.74 15.79 -22.25
C SER A 388 -51.42 17.04 -22.84
N TYR A 389 -51.22 17.37 -24.12
CA TYR A 389 -51.89 18.51 -24.75
C TYR A 389 -53.32 18.14 -25.13
N GLN A 390 -54.25 18.36 -24.20
CA GLN A 390 -55.64 18.62 -24.54
C GLN A 390 -55.72 20.08 -25.03
N ASP A 391 -56.22 20.28 -26.24
CA ASP A 391 -56.51 21.56 -26.91
C ASP A 391 -55.32 22.35 -27.50
N GLY A 392 -54.88 21.95 -28.70
CA GLY A 392 -54.52 22.84 -29.81
C GLY A 392 -53.32 23.80 -29.69
N GLU A 393 -52.80 24.10 -28.51
CA GLU A 393 -51.67 25.00 -28.32
C GLU A 393 -50.34 24.25 -28.43
N LYS A 394 -49.79 24.21 -29.65
CA LYS A 394 -48.40 23.83 -29.91
C LYS A 394 -47.45 24.89 -29.34
N ASN A 395 -47.15 24.83 -28.05
CA ASN A 395 -45.95 25.53 -27.56
C ASN A 395 -44.70 24.77 -28.03
N GLY A 396 -43.76 25.53 -28.58
CA GLY A 396 -42.71 25.08 -29.51
C GLY A 396 -41.95 23.83 -29.09
N THR A 397 -41.63 23.00 -30.09
CA THR A 397 -40.64 21.93 -30.01
C THR A 397 -39.33 22.52 -29.49
N GLU A 398 -38.96 22.26 -28.24
CA GLU A 398 -37.56 22.45 -27.84
C GLU A 398 -36.70 21.55 -28.75
N PRO A 399 -35.63 22.07 -29.37
CA PRO A 399 -34.78 21.25 -30.22
C PRO A 399 -34.22 20.08 -29.40
N GLN A 400 -34.32 18.87 -29.95
CA GLN A 400 -33.86 17.60 -29.36
C GLN A 400 -32.40 17.66 -28.85
N ASP A 401 -31.58 18.53 -29.45
CA ASP A 401 -30.21 18.83 -29.03
C ASP A 401 -30.13 19.42 -27.61
N GLN A 402 -31.06 20.31 -27.23
CA GLN A 402 -31.03 20.97 -25.92
C GLN A 402 -31.39 19.98 -24.79
N ALA A 403 -32.25 19.01 -25.07
CA ALA A 403 -32.69 18.01 -24.11
C ALA A 403 -31.62 16.95 -23.80
N SER A 404 -30.72 16.67 -24.75
CA SER A 404 -29.59 15.74 -24.57
C SER A 404 -28.40 16.36 -23.81
N LYS A 405 -28.32 17.69 -23.78
CA LYS A 405 -27.20 18.44 -23.20
C LYS A 405 -26.90 18.13 -21.73
N PRO A 406 -27.89 17.98 -20.81
CA PRO A 406 -27.60 17.63 -19.42
C PRO A 406 -26.92 16.26 -19.26
N TYR A 407 -27.29 15.29 -20.10
CA TYR A 407 -26.69 13.94 -20.06
C TYR A 407 -25.25 13.96 -20.59
N GLN A 408 -24.99 14.70 -21.66
CA GLN A 408 -23.64 14.90 -22.18
C GLN A 408 -22.74 15.62 -21.16
N ASP A 409 -23.24 16.66 -20.49
CA ASP A 409 -22.51 17.35 -19.41
C ASP A 409 -22.26 16.41 -18.22
N PHE A 410 -23.26 15.64 -17.80
CA PHE A 410 -23.11 14.64 -16.75
C PHE A 410 -22.03 13.59 -17.09
N ALA A 411 -22.02 13.06 -18.31
CA ALA A 411 -21.03 12.08 -18.76
C ALA A 411 -19.61 12.69 -18.78
N ALA A 412 -19.46 13.88 -19.35
CA ALA A 412 -18.17 14.59 -19.40
C ALA A 412 -17.64 14.92 -17.99
N ARG A 413 -18.51 15.38 -17.09
CA ARG A 413 -18.16 15.66 -15.69
C ARG A 413 -17.83 14.39 -14.91
N SER A 414 -18.57 13.31 -15.13
CA SER A 414 -18.32 12.02 -14.48
C SER A 414 -16.98 11.43 -14.93
N GLN A 415 -16.66 11.52 -16.22
CA GLN A 415 -15.35 11.11 -16.74
C GLN A 415 -14.23 11.93 -16.09
N ARG A 416 -14.36 13.26 -16.05
CA ARG A 416 -13.32 14.17 -15.54
C ARG A 416 -13.13 14.10 -14.03
N LEU A 417 -14.21 14.05 -13.24
CA LEU A 417 -14.17 14.19 -11.78
C LEU A 417 -14.09 12.85 -11.05
N ILE A 418 -14.41 11.73 -11.71
CA ILE A 418 -14.53 10.42 -11.06
C ILE A 418 -13.66 9.39 -11.76
N LEU A 419 -13.93 9.06 -13.03
CA LEU A 419 -13.23 7.97 -13.71
C LEU A 419 -11.75 8.29 -13.95
N ASN A 420 -11.41 9.52 -14.35
CA ASN A 420 -10.03 9.94 -14.54
C ASN A 420 -9.22 9.87 -13.23
N PRO A 421 -9.65 10.49 -12.10
CA PRO A 421 -8.96 10.35 -10.83
C PRO A 421 -8.87 8.92 -10.29
N LEU A 422 -9.94 8.12 -10.39
CA LEU A 422 -9.92 6.73 -9.93
C LEU A 422 -8.99 5.85 -10.79
N SER A 423 -8.96 6.07 -12.11
CA SER A 423 -8.07 5.34 -13.01
C SER A 423 -6.61 5.74 -12.81
N ALA A 424 -6.35 7.05 -12.60
CA ALA A 424 -5.05 7.55 -12.22
C ALA A 424 -4.60 6.93 -10.89
N LEU A 425 -5.47 6.90 -9.88
CA LEU A 425 -5.18 6.25 -8.60
C LEU A 425 -4.90 4.75 -8.77
N LEU A 426 -5.70 4.03 -9.56
CA LEU A 426 -5.50 2.61 -9.85
C LEU A 426 -4.12 2.34 -10.47
N SER A 427 -3.63 3.25 -11.32
CA SER A 427 -2.30 3.15 -11.95
C SER A 427 -1.12 3.30 -10.97
N LEU A 428 -1.35 3.79 -9.75
CA LEU A 428 -0.30 4.03 -8.76
C LEU A 428 -0.04 2.82 -7.83
N PHE A 429 -1.00 1.89 -7.70
CA PHE A 429 -0.87 0.69 -6.84
C PHE A 429 0.27 -0.28 -7.21
N PRO A 430 0.62 -0.51 -8.50
CA PRO A 430 1.67 -1.45 -8.86
C PRO A 430 3.05 -1.14 -8.24
N GLY A 431 3.38 0.14 -8.04
CA GLY A 431 4.66 0.55 -7.44
C GLY A 431 4.83 0.03 -6.01
N PRO A 432 3.96 0.43 -5.07
CA PRO A 432 3.98 -0.08 -3.70
C PRO A 432 3.80 -1.60 -3.61
N GLN A 433 2.98 -2.22 -4.46
CA GLN A 433 2.81 -3.69 -4.48
C GLN A 433 4.14 -4.41 -4.72
N LYS A 434 4.96 -3.92 -5.65
CA LYS A 434 6.29 -4.49 -5.91
C LYS A 434 7.21 -4.36 -4.69
N LEU A 435 7.21 -3.20 -4.04
CA LEU A 435 8.04 -2.97 -2.85
C LEU A 435 7.60 -3.83 -1.67
N ILE A 436 6.30 -4.01 -1.46
CA ILE A 436 5.73 -4.97 -0.48
C ILE A 436 6.25 -6.38 -0.75
N GLN A 437 6.22 -6.84 -2.01
CA GLN A 437 6.78 -8.14 -2.37
C GLN A 437 8.28 -8.22 -2.11
N LYS A 438 9.05 -7.17 -2.44
CA LYS A 438 10.49 -7.10 -2.15
C LYS A 438 10.76 -7.13 -0.65
N ARG A 439 9.92 -6.52 0.17
CA ARG A 439 10.03 -6.59 1.63
C ARG A 439 9.91 -8.02 2.13
N TYR A 440 8.91 -8.78 1.65
CA TYR A 440 8.78 -10.20 1.99
C TYR A 440 9.98 -11.03 1.53
N ASP A 441 10.47 -10.78 0.31
CA ASP A 441 11.71 -11.41 -0.18
C ASP A 441 12.91 -11.12 0.75
N LYS A 442 13.04 -9.89 1.24
CA LYS A 442 14.13 -9.46 2.13
C LYS A 442 13.99 -9.95 3.56
N LEU A 443 12.76 -10.10 4.05
CA LEU A 443 12.49 -10.76 5.33
C LEU A 443 12.95 -12.23 5.29
N LEU A 444 12.70 -12.93 4.18
CA LEU A 444 13.20 -14.30 4.00
C LEU A 444 14.72 -14.37 3.90
N ASP A 445 15.36 -13.40 3.24
CA ASP A 445 16.83 -13.26 3.19
C ASP A 445 17.39 -13.01 4.63
N TYR A 446 16.75 -12.16 5.43
CA TYR A 446 17.14 -11.88 6.82
C TYR A 446 16.97 -13.12 7.73
N ASN A 447 15.80 -13.76 7.72
CA ASN A 447 15.54 -14.97 8.49
C ASN A 447 16.50 -16.11 8.13
N SER A 448 16.93 -16.17 6.86
CA SER A 448 17.95 -17.14 6.41
C SER A 448 19.30 -16.99 7.12
N SER A 449 19.60 -15.78 7.59
CA SER A 449 20.86 -15.42 8.22
C SER A 449 20.84 -15.53 9.75
N LEU A 450 19.66 -15.56 10.37
CA LEU A 450 19.47 -15.57 11.82
C LEU A 450 20.19 -16.72 12.57
N PRO A 451 20.23 -17.98 12.07
CA PRO A 451 20.93 -19.06 12.75
C PRO A 451 22.45 -19.09 12.49
N ARG A 452 22.99 -18.21 11.63
CA ARG A 452 24.44 -18.10 11.41
C ARG A 452 24.99 -16.95 12.23
N SER A 453 25.85 -17.27 13.20
CA SER A 453 26.69 -16.33 13.97
C SER A 453 26.99 -15.05 13.19
N ALA A 454 26.78 -13.88 13.82
CA ALA A 454 26.92 -12.53 13.25
C ALA A 454 28.04 -12.44 12.19
N THR A 455 27.65 -12.64 10.93
CA THR A 455 28.52 -12.47 9.77
C THR A 455 28.14 -11.16 9.10
N THR A 456 29.09 -10.52 8.43
CA THR A 456 28.87 -9.28 7.67
C THR A 456 27.71 -9.40 6.66
N GLU A 457 27.42 -10.60 6.16
CA GLU A 457 26.25 -10.89 5.32
C GLU A 457 24.91 -10.81 6.08
N SER A 458 24.85 -11.31 7.33
CA SER A 458 23.65 -11.24 8.18
C SER A 458 23.29 -9.80 8.50
N ASP A 459 24.29 -8.98 8.84
CA ASP A 459 24.12 -7.56 9.11
C ASP A 459 23.61 -6.79 7.88
N LEU A 460 24.09 -7.13 6.68
CA LEU A 460 23.61 -6.50 5.45
C LEU A 460 22.16 -6.87 5.14
N ALA A 461 21.80 -8.16 5.24
CA ALA A 461 20.43 -8.62 4.99
C ALA A 461 19.43 -7.97 5.96
N LYS A 462 19.81 -7.87 7.24
CA LYS A 462 19.04 -7.17 8.28
C LYS A 462 18.85 -5.69 7.92
N ARG A 463 19.93 -4.96 7.64
CA ARG A 463 19.88 -3.53 7.28
C ARG A 463 19.10 -3.24 6.01
N GLU A 464 19.14 -4.14 5.01
CA GLU A 464 18.33 -4.01 3.78
C GLU A 464 16.84 -4.20 4.08
N TYR A 465 16.47 -5.19 4.89
CA TYR A 465 15.09 -5.40 5.31
C TYR A 465 14.56 -4.23 6.15
N GLU A 466 15.29 -3.81 7.18
CA GLU A 466 14.86 -2.73 8.10
C GLU A 466 14.67 -1.40 7.36
N ALA A 467 15.57 -1.03 6.42
CA ALA A 467 15.38 0.16 5.60
C ALA A 467 14.11 0.09 4.76
N LEU A 468 13.93 -1.02 4.03
CA LEU A 468 12.80 -1.17 3.13
C LEU A 468 11.48 -1.22 3.91
N ASN A 469 11.47 -1.87 5.06
CA ASN A 469 10.32 -1.92 5.96
C ASN A 469 9.97 -0.54 6.50
N ALA A 470 10.94 0.20 7.05
CA ALA A 470 10.71 1.55 7.58
C ALA A 470 10.19 2.51 6.50
N GLN A 471 10.80 2.50 5.30
CA GLN A 471 10.35 3.32 4.18
C GLN A 471 8.92 2.97 3.76
N LEU A 472 8.59 1.67 3.69
CA LEU A 472 7.24 1.23 3.35
C LEU A 472 6.19 1.62 4.38
N VAL A 473 6.52 1.59 5.67
CA VAL A 473 5.58 2.02 6.71
C VAL A 473 5.22 3.49 6.51
N GLU A 474 6.22 4.36 6.39
CA GLU A 474 6.02 5.80 6.22
C GLU A 474 5.26 6.12 4.90
N GLU A 475 5.69 5.54 3.78
CA GLU A 475 5.06 5.81 2.48
C GLU A 475 3.68 5.19 2.33
N LEU A 476 3.43 3.98 2.85
CA LEU A 476 2.10 3.36 2.77
C LEU A 476 1.07 4.13 3.59
N GLN A 477 1.45 4.68 4.74
CA GLN A 477 0.55 5.55 5.52
C GLN A 477 0.10 6.76 4.71
N ALA A 478 1.06 7.47 4.10
CA ALA A 478 0.77 8.62 3.25
C ALA A 478 -0.07 8.22 2.02
N PHE A 479 0.31 7.13 1.35
CA PHE A 479 -0.40 6.61 0.18
C PHE A 479 -1.84 6.21 0.51
N ASN A 480 -2.05 5.45 1.58
CA ASN A 480 -3.37 4.98 2.01
C ASN A 480 -4.29 6.15 2.35
N GLN A 481 -3.77 7.17 3.04
CA GLN A 481 -4.54 8.35 3.39
C GLN A 481 -4.95 9.17 2.14
N ALA A 482 -4.02 9.36 1.19
CA ALA A 482 -4.30 10.03 -0.07
C ALA A 482 -5.32 9.24 -0.92
N ALA A 483 -5.13 7.93 -1.07
CA ALA A 483 -6.03 7.04 -1.80
C ALA A 483 -7.45 7.04 -1.22
N LYS A 484 -7.58 6.98 0.12
CA LYS A 484 -8.86 7.08 0.82
C LYS A 484 -9.56 8.42 0.53
N THR A 485 -8.80 9.51 0.55
CA THR A 485 -9.33 10.86 0.32
C THR A 485 -9.83 11.02 -1.12
N ILE A 486 -9.05 10.57 -2.10
CA ILE A 486 -9.45 10.56 -3.52
C ILE A 486 -10.71 9.72 -3.72
N LEU A 487 -10.73 8.48 -3.18
CA LEU A 487 -11.87 7.59 -3.29
C LEU A 487 -13.14 8.22 -2.72
N LEU A 488 -13.08 8.81 -1.52
CA LEU A 488 -14.21 9.47 -0.88
C LEU A 488 -14.71 10.66 -1.72
N ASN A 489 -13.79 11.51 -2.19
CA ASN A 489 -14.14 12.66 -3.02
C ASN A 489 -14.83 12.24 -4.33
N CYS A 490 -14.34 11.17 -4.98
CA CYS A 490 -14.95 10.61 -6.17
C CYS A 490 -16.35 10.05 -5.89
N LEU A 491 -16.56 9.34 -4.78
CA LEU A 491 -17.88 8.84 -4.40
C LEU A 491 -18.87 9.97 -4.09
N CYS A 492 -18.45 10.98 -3.33
CA CYS A 492 -19.27 12.16 -3.06
C CYS A 492 -19.63 12.92 -4.35
N SER A 493 -18.67 13.03 -5.28
CA SER A 493 -18.88 13.64 -6.59
C SER A 493 -19.88 12.82 -7.42
N PHE A 494 -19.78 11.49 -7.40
CA PHE A 494 -20.71 10.61 -8.11
C PHE A 494 -22.15 10.79 -7.62
N VAL A 495 -22.38 10.73 -6.31
CA VAL A 495 -23.70 10.93 -5.71
C VAL A 495 -24.25 12.33 -6.03
N THR A 496 -23.39 13.35 -5.98
CA THR A 496 -23.78 14.73 -6.29
C THR A 496 -24.18 14.90 -7.75
N LEU A 497 -23.40 14.38 -8.69
CA LEU A 497 -23.70 14.44 -10.12
C LEU A 497 -24.98 13.67 -10.46
N LEU A 498 -25.20 12.51 -9.85
CA LEU A 498 -26.45 11.75 -10.02
C LEU A 498 -27.64 12.55 -9.49
N ARG A 499 -27.54 13.14 -8.30
CA ARG A 499 -28.59 14.00 -7.75
C ARG A 499 -28.93 15.16 -8.69
N ASP A 500 -27.91 15.87 -9.19
CA ASP A 500 -28.11 17.02 -10.07
C ASP A 500 -28.76 16.60 -11.40
N LEU A 501 -28.31 15.48 -11.99
CA LEU A 501 -28.94 14.90 -13.19
C LEU A 501 -30.42 14.58 -12.95
N MET A 502 -30.73 13.92 -11.83
CA MET A 502 -32.11 13.58 -11.47
C MET A 502 -32.98 14.82 -11.21
N GLN A 503 -32.41 15.89 -10.65
CA GLN A 503 -33.12 17.17 -10.47
C GLN A 503 -33.44 17.84 -11.80
N VAL A 504 -32.50 17.86 -12.75
CA VAL A 504 -32.74 18.42 -14.10
C VAL A 504 -33.81 17.59 -14.83
N ALA A 505 -33.72 16.27 -14.75
CA ALA A 505 -34.74 15.39 -15.32
C ALA A 505 -36.13 15.67 -14.70
N LEU A 506 -36.22 15.78 -13.37
CA LEU A 506 -37.47 16.09 -12.68
C LEU A 506 -38.06 17.45 -13.09
N GLN A 507 -37.23 18.49 -13.23
CA GLN A 507 -37.66 19.80 -13.70
C GLN A 507 -38.22 19.75 -15.12
N ALA A 508 -37.57 19.02 -16.03
CA ALA A 508 -38.05 18.83 -17.39
C ALA A 508 -39.44 18.19 -17.43
N TYR A 509 -39.72 17.21 -16.54
CA TYR A 509 -41.04 16.59 -16.42
C TYR A 509 -42.10 17.49 -15.76
N SER A 510 -41.72 18.34 -14.80
CA SER A 510 -42.67 19.22 -14.09
C SER A 510 -43.38 20.25 -14.99
N THR A 511 -42.83 20.54 -16.17
CA THR A 511 -43.45 21.40 -17.19
C THR A 511 -44.66 20.75 -17.87
N VAL A 512 -44.75 19.41 -17.86
CA VAL A 512 -45.94 18.65 -18.24
C VAL A 512 -46.87 18.67 -17.03
N LYS A 513 -47.92 19.51 -17.08
CA LYS A 513 -48.94 19.78 -16.04
C LYS A 513 -48.82 18.97 -14.73
N THR A 514 -48.62 19.72 -13.64
CA THR A 514 -48.73 19.36 -12.21
C THR A 514 -49.42 18.03 -11.89
N VAL A 515 -48.63 16.97 -11.71
CA VAL A 515 -48.90 16.02 -10.64
C VAL A 515 -47.65 16.02 -9.76
N PRO A 516 -47.67 16.65 -8.57
CA PRO A 516 -46.73 16.27 -7.55
C PRO A 516 -47.05 14.82 -7.24
N LEU A 517 -46.20 13.90 -7.68
CA LEU A 517 -46.26 12.50 -7.30
C LEU A 517 -45.64 12.39 -5.90
N PRO A 518 -46.40 12.29 -4.79
CA PRO A 518 -45.85 11.61 -3.65
C PRO A 518 -45.66 10.16 -4.11
N VAL A 519 -44.42 9.79 -4.43
CA VAL A 519 -44.02 8.41 -4.79
C VAL A 519 -44.60 7.38 -3.82
N LEU A 520 -44.79 7.78 -2.56
CA LEU A 520 -45.41 7.00 -1.50
C LEU A 520 -46.84 6.51 -1.80
N GLY A 521 -47.60 7.19 -2.67
CA GLY A 521 -48.99 6.85 -3.00
C GLY A 521 -49.21 6.35 -4.43
N ILE A 522 -48.17 6.22 -5.26
CA ILE A 522 -48.36 5.93 -6.69
C ILE A 522 -49.04 4.57 -6.92
N SER A 523 -48.72 3.58 -6.09
CA SER A 523 -49.32 2.24 -6.18
C SER A 523 -50.82 2.27 -5.90
N GLU A 524 -51.28 3.08 -4.95
CA GLU A 524 -52.69 3.20 -4.61
C GLU A 524 -53.45 3.94 -5.71
N ILE A 525 -52.88 5.01 -6.25
CA ILE A 525 -53.44 5.77 -7.36
C ILE A 525 -53.58 4.86 -8.59
N GLN A 526 -52.52 4.12 -8.95
CA GLN A 526 -52.55 3.18 -10.07
C GLN A 526 -53.59 2.08 -9.87
N SER A 527 -53.72 1.55 -8.64
CA SER A 527 -54.72 0.53 -8.33
C SER A 527 -56.14 1.05 -8.53
N ARG A 528 -56.44 2.28 -8.06
CA ARG A 528 -57.75 2.91 -8.25
C ARG A 528 -58.06 3.18 -9.72
N VAL A 529 -57.10 3.75 -10.46
CA VAL A 529 -57.26 4.01 -11.90
C VAL A 529 -57.50 2.70 -12.67
N LEU A 530 -56.84 1.63 -12.27
CA LEU A 530 -57.01 0.32 -12.90
C LEU A 530 -58.38 -0.31 -12.57
N GLU A 531 -58.90 -0.11 -11.36
CA GLU A 531 -60.29 -0.47 -10.99
C GLU A 531 -61.32 0.31 -11.83
N GLU A 532 -61.10 1.61 -12.05
CA GLU A 532 -61.95 2.43 -12.92
C GLU A 532 -61.94 1.90 -14.37
N VAL A 533 -60.77 1.59 -14.92
CA VAL A 533 -60.65 0.98 -16.26
C VAL A 533 -61.34 -0.38 -16.31
N HIS A 534 -61.25 -1.17 -15.23
CA HIS A 534 -61.91 -2.47 -15.13
C HIS A 534 -63.44 -2.35 -15.14
N SER A 535 -63.99 -1.26 -14.59
CA SER A 535 -65.43 -0.98 -14.59
C SER A 535 -66.04 -0.63 -15.96
N LEU A 536 -65.19 -0.39 -16.98
CA LEU A 536 -65.65 -0.05 -18.32
C LEU A 536 -66.25 -1.28 -19.02
N THR A 537 -67.44 -1.10 -19.61
CA THR A 537 -68.26 -2.19 -20.19
C THR A 537 -67.57 -3.03 -21.28
N PHE A 538 -66.54 -2.49 -21.93
CA PHE A 538 -65.78 -3.19 -22.96
C PHE A 538 -64.60 -4.02 -22.40
N VAL A 539 -64.26 -3.87 -21.12
CA VAL A 539 -63.23 -4.66 -20.45
C VAL A 539 -63.88 -5.93 -19.88
N LYS A 540 -63.71 -7.07 -20.57
CA LYS A 540 -64.28 -8.37 -20.17
C LYS A 540 -63.85 -8.80 -18.76
N GLU A 541 -64.77 -9.42 -18.02
CA GLU A 541 -64.63 -9.91 -16.62
C GLU A 541 -63.40 -10.80 -16.33
N ASN A 542 -62.75 -11.38 -17.34
CA ASN A 542 -61.58 -12.27 -17.16
C ASN A 542 -60.28 -11.57 -16.71
N SER A 543 -60.27 -10.24 -16.53
CA SER A 543 -59.07 -9.48 -16.14
C SER A 543 -58.89 -9.30 -14.62
N ALA A 544 -59.93 -9.50 -13.80
CA ALA A 544 -59.84 -9.29 -12.33
C ALA A 544 -58.82 -10.25 -11.67
N THR A 545 -58.77 -11.51 -12.10
CA THR A 545 -57.84 -12.53 -11.56
C THR A 545 -56.40 -12.40 -12.06
N PHE A 546 -56.16 -11.59 -13.11
CA PHE A 546 -54.84 -11.36 -13.68
C PHE A 546 -54.11 -10.20 -12.99
N ILE A 547 -54.85 -9.15 -12.61
CA ILE A 547 -54.33 -7.97 -11.92
C ILE A 547 -53.91 -8.31 -10.49
N GLU A 548 -54.74 -9.07 -9.76
CA GLU A 548 -54.35 -9.54 -8.42
C GLU A 548 -53.01 -10.29 -8.47
N ARG A 549 -52.79 -11.18 -9.44
CA ARG A 549 -51.56 -11.98 -9.51
C ARG A 549 -50.29 -11.17 -9.80
N LYS A 550 -50.38 -10.03 -10.48
CA LYS A 550 -49.22 -9.21 -10.89
C LYS A 550 -48.96 -8.00 -9.98
N LEU A 551 -49.98 -7.42 -9.35
CA LEU A 551 -49.83 -6.32 -8.39
C LEU A 551 -49.66 -6.80 -6.93
N SER A 552 -49.90 -8.08 -6.64
CA SER A 552 -49.75 -8.66 -5.28
C SER A 552 -48.33 -8.76 -4.73
N PHE A 553 -47.34 -8.09 -5.32
CA PHE A 553 -46.01 -8.06 -4.71
C PHE A 553 -45.94 -7.26 -3.39
N GLU A 554 -46.99 -6.52 -2.99
CA GLU A 554 -46.99 -5.75 -1.73
C GLU A 554 -48.29 -5.82 -0.91
N LYS A 555 -49.21 -6.76 -1.18
CA LYS A 555 -50.22 -7.09 -0.15
C LYS A 555 -49.62 -8.14 0.80
N LYS A 556 -48.75 -7.69 1.71
CA LYS A 556 -48.64 -8.33 3.03
C LYS A 556 -50.02 -8.22 3.67
N LYS A 557 -50.93 -9.13 3.32
CA LYS A 557 -52.18 -9.33 4.05
C LYS A 557 -51.77 -9.49 5.52
N PRO A 558 -52.36 -8.71 6.44
CA PRO A 558 -51.98 -8.74 7.85
C PRO A 558 -52.10 -10.19 8.30
N ALA A 559 -50.96 -10.76 8.73
CA ALA A 559 -50.76 -12.16 9.11
C ALA A 559 -52.05 -12.99 9.11
N GLN A 560 -52.49 -13.42 7.92
CA GLN A 560 -53.35 -14.58 7.88
C GLN A 560 -52.46 -15.70 8.36
N ILE A 561 -52.76 -16.19 9.56
CA ILE A 561 -52.19 -17.38 10.17
C ILE A 561 -52.12 -18.42 9.05
N LEU A 562 -50.95 -18.56 8.43
CA LEU A 562 -50.71 -19.64 7.48
C LEU A 562 -50.94 -20.90 8.31
N PRO A 563 -51.64 -21.92 7.77
CA PRO A 563 -51.91 -23.13 8.51
C PRO A 563 -50.57 -23.62 9.06
N GLU A 564 -50.45 -23.71 10.38
CA GLU A 564 -49.27 -24.25 11.05
C GLU A 564 -48.88 -25.50 10.29
N VAL A 565 -47.74 -25.47 9.60
CA VAL A 565 -47.11 -26.68 9.10
C VAL A 565 -46.95 -27.54 10.35
N PRO A 566 -47.61 -28.72 10.44
CA PRO A 566 -47.80 -29.40 11.71
C PRO A 566 -46.45 -29.60 12.39
N HIS A 567 -46.21 -28.81 13.43
CA HIS A 567 -44.98 -28.89 14.19
C HIS A 567 -44.92 -30.28 14.82
N GLN A 568 -43.73 -30.88 14.82
CA GLN A 568 -43.52 -32.10 15.57
C GLN A 568 -43.73 -31.82 17.07
N THR A 569 -44.87 -32.26 17.61
CA THR A 569 -45.19 -32.13 19.05
C THR A 569 -44.34 -33.09 19.89
N ASP A 570 -44.22 -32.82 21.19
CA ASP A 570 -43.55 -33.73 22.12
C ASP A 570 -44.22 -35.12 22.18
N ALA A 571 -45.52 -35.21 21.87
CA ALA A 571 -46.23 -36.47 21.72
C ALA A 571 -45.74 -37.26 20.50
N HIS A 572 -45.53 -36.59 19.35
CA HIS A 572 -44.95 -37.22 18.16
C HIS A 572 -43.51 -37.69 18.41
N ARG A 573 -42.71 -36.87 19.12
CA ARG A 573 -41.33 -37.23 19.52
C ARG A 573 -41.31 -38.44 20.44
N SER A 574 -42.17 -38.46 21.46
CA SER A 574 -42.31 -39.58 22.40
C SER A 574 -42.77 -40.86 21.71
N LYS A 575 -43.67 -40.75 20.73
CA LYS A 575 -44.10 -41.86 19.87
C LYS A 575 -42.93 -42.41 19.06
N LEU A 576 -42.13 -41.57 18.40
CA LEU A 576 -40.95 -42.02 17.65
C LEU A 576 -39.93 -42.73 18.56
N LEU A 577 -39.62 -42.14 19.71
CA LEU A 577 -38.65 -42.68 20.67
C LEU A 577 -39.08 -44.00 21.31
N SER A 578 -40.38 -44.26 21.41
CA SER A 578 -40.92 -45.53 21.93
C SER A 578 -41.16 -46.59 20.85
N THR A 579 -41.33 -46.19 19.59
CA THR A 579 -41.66 -47.09 18.48
C THR A 579 -40.42 -47.63 17.77
N TYR A 580 -39.36 -46.82 17.65
CA TYR A 580 -38.17 -47.14 16.84
C TYR A 580 -36.90 -47.20 17.69
N GLY A 581 -35.92 -47.99 17.25
CA GLY A 581 -34.62 -48.12 17.92
C GLY A 581 -33.72 -46.89 17.71
N ALA A 582 -32.71 -46.71 18.57
CA ALA A 582 -31.78 -45.58 18.48
C ALA A 582 -31.02 -45.51 17.12
N GLU A 583 -30.75 -46.66 16.51
CA GLU A 583 -30.08 -46.77 15.21
C GLU A 583 -30.93 -46.26 14.03
N GLU A 584 -32.26 -46.23 14.20
CA GLU A 584 -33.19 -45.79 13.16
C GLU A 584 -33.50 -44.29 13.27
N LEU A 585 -33.09 -43.63 14.35
CA LEU A 585 -33.47 -42.26 14.67
C LEU A 585 -32.44 -41.24 14.18
N TYR A 586 -32.92 -40.22 13.46
CA TYR A 586 -32.11 -39.15 12.88
C TYR A 586 -32.74 -37.79 13.17
N ARG A 587 -31.94 -36.73 13.05
CA ARG A 587 -32.36 -35.33 13.23
C ARG A 587 -32.03 -34.50 11.99
N ALA A 588 -32.90 -33.58 11.61
CA ALA A 588 -32.64 -32.63 10.54
C ALA A 588 -31.54 -31.61 10.93
N LYS A 589 -30.53 -31.43 10.07
CA LYS A 589 -29.39 -30.49 10.23
C LYS A 589 -29.76 -29.03 9.96
N ARG A 590 -30.83 -28.80 9.19
CA ARG A 590 -31.30 -27.50 8.70
C ARG A 590 -32.75 -27.65 8.24
N LYS A 591 -33.42 -26.54 7.92
CA LYS A 591 -34.74 -26.56 7.28
C LYS A 591 -34.68 -27.26 5.92
N CYS A 592 -35.53 -28.26 5.73
CA CYS A 592 -35.72 -29.01 4.49
C CYS A 592 -37.08 -28.67 3.93
N ASN A 593 -37.13 -28.22 2.66
CA ASN A 593 -38.40 -28.01 1.98
C ASN A 593 -38.65 -29.18 1.02
N ALA A 594 -39.90 -29.62 0.92
CA ALA A 594 -40.33 -30.62 -0.04
C ALA A 594 -40.13 -30.08 -1.45
N THR A 595 -39.41 -30.82 -2.29
CA THR A 595 -39.10 -30.41 -3.67
C THR A 595 -39.74 -31.32 -4.72
N GLN A 596 -40.13 -32.53 -4.33
CA GLN A 596 -40.75 -33.53 -5.19
C GLN A 596 -42.05 -34.05 -4.58
N GLU A 597 -42.82 -34.76 -5.39
CA GLU A 597 -44.02 -35.46 -4.94
C GLU A 597 -43.66 -36.48 -3.85
N HIS A 598 -44.44 -36.51 -2.77
CA HIS A 598 -44.20 -37.28 -1.55
C HIS A 598 -42.98 -36.88 -0.70
N ASP A 599 -42.26 -35.80 -1.04
CA ASP A 599 -41.32 -35.21 -0.09
C ASP A 599 -42.06 -34.53 1.06
N ILE A 600 -41.41 -34.47 2.22
CA ILE A 600 -41.93 -33.76 3.39
C ILE A 600 -41.02 -32.60 3.78
N ASN A 601 -41.61 -31.57 4.37
CA ASN A 601 -40.85 -30.48 4.96
C ASN A 601 -40.35 -30.91 6.34
N LEU A 602 -39.12 -30.55 6.69
CA LEU A 602 -38.58 -30.68 8.04
C LEU A 602 -38.03 -29.33 8.50
N LEU A 603 -38.23 -29.00 9.77
CA LEU A 603 -37.52 -27.90 10.42
C LEU A 603 -36.17 -28.38 10.95
N GLU A 604 -35.25 -27.44 11.13
CA GLU A 604 -33.98 -27.75 11.78
C GLU A 604 -34.24 -28.30 13.19
N GLY A 605 -33.67 -29.48 13.47
CA GLY A 605 -33.80 -30.12 14.77
C GLY A 605 -34.94 -31.14 14.94
N GLU A 606 -35.83 -31.30 13.96
CA GLU A 606 -36.91 -32.31 14.03
C GLU A 606 -36.35 -33.74 13.99
N LEU A 607 -36.97 -34.63 14.77
CA LEU A 607 -36.60 -36.04 14.90
C LEU A 607 -37.36 -36.87 13.86
N VAL A 608 -36.70 -37.80 13.19
CA VAL A 608 -37.34 -38.71 12.23
C VAL A 608 -36.81 -40.13 12.42
N ALA A 609 -37.65 -41.13 12.18
CA ALA A 609 -37.21 -42.52 12.07
C ALA A 609 -37.05 -42.88 10.60
N VAL A 610 -35.89 -43.43 10.23
CA VAL A 610 -35.60 -43.87 8.86
C VAL A 610 -36.17 -45.27 8.67
N LEU A 611 -37.15 -45.41 7.77
CA LEU A 611 -37.80 -46.68 7.45
C LEU A 611 -37.09 -47.40 6.30
N GLU A 612 -36.67 -46.64 5.28
CA GLU A 612 -35.91 -47.17 4.14
C GLU A 612 -34.82 -46.18 3.73
N GLN A 613 -33.59 -46.67 3.58
CA GLN A 613 -32.43 -45.87 3.15
C GLN A 613 -32.30 -45.76 1.62
N LYS A 614 -33.42 -45.93 0.91
CA LYS A 614 -33.50 -45.81 -0.55
C LYS A 614 -34.90 -45.39 -0.96
N ASP A 615 -35.02 -44.77 -2.11
CA ASP A 615 -36.32 -44.51 -2.73
C ASP A 615 -36.78 -45.70 -3.62
N PRO A 616 -38.02 -45.69 -4.15
CA PRO A 616 -38.53 -46.75 -5.00
C PRO A 616 -37.75 -46.94 -6.32
N LEU A 617 -36.92 -45.96 -6.70
CA LEU A 617 -36.04 -46.01 -7.86
C LEU A 617 -34.63 -46.51 -7.51
N GLY A 618 -34.38 -46.83 -6.23
CA GLY A 618 -33.10 -47.35 -5.72
C GLY A 618 -32.08 -46.27 -5.33
N SER A 619 -32.46 -44.99 -5.31
CA SER A 619 -31.56 -43.89 -4.93
C SER A 619 -31.28 -43.92 -3.43
N THR A 620 -30.01 -44.12 -3.04
CA THR A 620 -29.56 -44.07 -1.64
C THR A 620 -29.45 -42.65 -1.07
N SER A 621 -29.66 -41.63 -1.91
CA SER A 621 -29.62 -40.21 -1.51
C SER A 621 -30.93 -39.73 -0.90
N ARG A 622 -32.03 -40.47 -1.10
CA ARG A 622 -33.39 -40.08 -0.72
C ARG A 622 -34.00 -41.20 0.11
N TRP A 623 -34.28 -40.92 1.38
CA TRP A 623 -34.69 -41.90 2.38
C TRP A 623 -36.16 -41.70 2.73
N PHE A 624 -36.86 -42.80 2.95
CA PHE A 624 -38.23 -42.79 3.46
C PHE A 624 -38.20 -42.70 4.98
N VAL A 625 -38.79 -41.64 5.54
CA VAL A 625 -38.77 -41.37 6.97
C VAL A 625 -40.16 -41.18 7.54
N ASP A 626 -40.29 -41.48 8.84
CA ASP A 626 -41.46 -41.21 9.67
C ASP A 626 -41.16 -40.04 10.62
N THR A 627 -41.95 -38.98 10.56
CA THR A 627 -41.86 -37.82 11.47
C THR A 627 -42.69 -38.01 12.75
N GLY A 628 -43.44 -39.10 12.84
CA GLY A 628 -44.43 -39.37 13.89
C GLY A 628 -45.83 -38.85 13.56
N CYS A 629 -45.91 -37.85 12.67
CA CYS A 629 -47.16 -37.33 12.11
C CYS A 629 -47.40 -37.75 10.66
N VAL A 630 -46.37 -37.74 9.83
CA VAL A 630 -46.45 -38.09 8.40
C VAL A 630 -45.23 -38.90 7.97
N LYS A 631 -45.42 -39.78 6.99
CA LYS A 631 -44.33 -40.52 6.33
C LYS A 631 -44.08 -39.95 4.94
N GLY A 632 -42.82 -39.79 4.58
CA GLY A 632 -42.45 -39.23 3.28
C GLY A 632 -40.94 -39.24 3.06
N TYR A 633 -40.51 -38.68 1.94
CA TYR A 633 -39.10 -38.73 1.53
C TYR A 633 -38.34 -37.47 1.94
N VAL A 634 -37.06 -37.68 2.28
CA VAL A 634 -36.11 -36.60 2.58
C VAL A 634 -34.73 -37.01 2.11
N TYR A 635 -33.89 -36.06 1.70
CA TYR A 635 -32.52 -36.38 1.32
C TYR A 635 -31.66 -36.72 2.54
N SER A 636 -30.90 -37.80 2.44
CA SER A 636 -30.05 -38.33 3.51
C SER A 636 -28.98 -37.32 3.98
N SER A 637 -28.50 -36.46 3.09
CA SER A 637 -27.52 -35.41 3.38
C SER A 637 -28.02 -34.38 4.42
N PHE A 638 -29.34 -34.20 4.54
CA PHE A 638 -29.94 -33.30 5.52
C PHE A 638 -30.09 -33.91 6.92
N LEU A 639 -29.86 -35.21 7.08
CA LEU A 639 -30.07 -35.94 8.32
C LEU A 639 -28.74 -36.20 9.05
N LYS A 640 -28.78 -36.26 10.39
CA LYS A 640 -27.68 -36.73 11.26
C LYS A 640 -28.21 -37.74 12.29
N PRO A 641 -27.47 -38.79 12.67
CA PRO A 641 -27.91 -39.75 13.69
C PRO A 641 -28.33 -39.05 15.00
N HIS A 642 -29.41 -39.52 15.63
CA HIS A 642 -29.92 -38.98 16.88
C HIS A 642 -29.17 -39.58 18.08
N ASN A 643 -28.28 -38.80 18.69
CA ASN A 643 -27.55 -39.22 19.87
C ASN A 643 -28.28 -38.73 21.16
N PRO A 644 -28.78 -39.62 22.04
CA PRO A 644 -29.57 -39.21 23.22
C PRO A 644 -28.78 -38.47 24.31
N GLY A 645 -27.45 -38.36 24.19
CA GLY A 645 -26.56 -37.85 25.25
C GLY A 645 -26.31 -36.32 25.30
N LYS A 646 -26.96 -35.48 24.50
CA LYS A 646 -26.80 -34.00 24.58
C LYS A 646 -28.14 -33.32 24.82
N GLY A 647 -28.59 -33.37 26.08
CA GLY A 647 -29.72 -32.60 26.58
C GLY A 647 -29.46 -31.10 26.51
N GLN A 648 -30.51 -30.39 26.07
CA GLN A 648 -30.77 -28.95 26.19
C GLN A 648 -29.90 -28.20 27.21
N LYS A 649 -28.80 -27.60 26.74
CA LYS A 649 -28.40 -26.27 27.24
C LYS A 649 -28.91 -25.28 26.22
N VAL A 650 -29.97 -24.57 26.60
CA VAL A 650 -30.44 -23.37 25.92
C VAL A 650 -29.39 -22.30 26.23
N ASP A 651 -28.28 -22.32 25.50
CA ASP A 651 -27.26 -21.28 25.61
C ASP A 651 -27.84 -20.01 24.96
N ALA A 652 -28.30 -19.11 25.82
CA ALA A 652 -28.86 -17.80 25.52
C ALA A 652 -27.77 -16.77 25.12
N ASP A 653 -26.63 -17.21 24.60
CA ASP A 653 -25.52 -16.35 24.19
C ASP A 653 -25.23 -16.52 22.68
N ASN A 654 -26.20 -16.13 21.86
CA ASN A 654 -25.96 -15.72 20.47
C ASN A 654 -26.32 -14.23 20.31
N ARG A 655 -25.75 -13.40 21.17
CA ARG A 655 -25.44 -12.01 20.85
C ARG A 655 -23.94 -11.91 20.90
N PHE A 656 -23.27 -11.88 19.76
CA PHE A 656 -22.13 -11.00 19.47
C PHE A 656 -21.55 -11.33 18.09
N CYS A 657 -21.48 -10.28 17.27
CA CYS A 657 -20.61 -10.13 16.10
C CYS A 657 -20.87 -11.02 14.88
N ASP A 658 -22.01 -10.80 14.21
CA ASP A 658 -22.02 -10.84 12.73
C ASP A 658 -21.49 -9.48 12.24
N ASP A 659 -20.18 -9.41 12.03
CA ASP A 659 -19.53 -8.34 11.27
C ASP A 659 -19.76 -8.63 9.77
N ASP A 660 -21.03 -8.62 9.38
CA ASP A 660 -21.49 -8.95 8.04
C ASP A 660 -21.39 -7.69 7.16
N PHE A 661 -20.16 -7.42 6.73
CA PHE A 661 -19.81 -6.40 5.75
C PHE A 661 -20.25 -6.77 4.31
N GLU A 662 -21.14 -7.75 4.14
CA GLU A 662 -21.71 -8.17 2.85
C GLU A 662 -23.14 -7.64 2.62
N ASN A 663 -23.76 -6.94 3.57
CA ASN A 663 -25.12 -6.39 3.41
C ASN A 663 -25.16 -4.88 3.13
N ILE A 664 -24.41 -4.42 2.13
CA ILE A 664 -24.67 -3.12 1.49
C ILE A 664 -25.75 -3.33 0.41
N SER A 665 -26.96 -3.68 0.84
CA SER A 665 -28.13 -3.57 -0.03
C SER A 665 -28.51 -2.09 -0.08
N LEU A 666 -28.12 -1.39 -1.15
CA LEU A 666 -28.42 0.03 -1.43
C LEU A 666 -29.92 0.35 -1.60
N PHE A 667 -30.81 -0.60 -1.29
CA PHE A 667 -32.26 -0.46 -1.39
C PHE A 667 -32.91 -0.92 -0.07
N VAL A 668 -32.51 -0.31 1.05
CA VAL A 668 -33.30 -0.38 2.28
C VAL A 668 -34.46 0.59 2.14
N SER A 669 -35.64 0.04 1.86
CA SER A 669 -36.91 0.78 1.90
C SER A 669 -37.12 1.35 3.30
N CYS A 670 -37.24 2.67 3.38
CA CYS A 670 -37.55 3.41 4.61
C CYS A 670 -38.88 2.93 5.18
N ARG A 671 -38.86 2.31 6.36
CA ARG A 671 -40.08 2.10 7.15
C ARG A 671 -40.63 3.46 7.58
N PRO A 672 -41.90 3.79 7.32
CA PRO A 672 -42.50 5.00 7.84
C PRO A 672 -42.65 4.88 9.36
N ALA A 673 -42.02 5.83 10.06
CA ALA A 673 -42.26 6.09 11.46
C ALA A 673 -43.60 6.81 11.58
N GLY A 674 -44.58 6.16 12.21
CA GLY A 674 -45.83 6.80 12.59
C GLY A 674 -47.05 5.99 12.18
N ASP A 675 -47.40 5.01 13.00
CA ASP A 675 -48.78 4.89 13.44
C ASP A 675 -48.79 4.46 14.90
N ARG A 676 -48.85 5.50 15.74
CA ARG A 676 -49.27 5.39 17.13
C ARG A 676 -50.78 5.14 17.10
N VAL A 677 -51.20 3.93 17.45
CA VAL A 677 -52.50 3.74 18.08
C VAL A 677 -52.28 2.93 19.35
N SER A 678 -52.34 3.68 20.44
CA SER A 678 -52.38 3.25 21.83
C SER A 678 -53.52 2.27 22.09
N ILE A 679 -53.24 1.14 22.74
CA ILE A 679 -54.12 0.54 23.76
C ILE A 679 -53.25 -0.07 24.88
N SER A 680 -53.26 0.64 26.01
CA SER A 680 -53.13 0.23 27.42
C SER A 680 -52.04 -0.74 27.90
N ASP A 681 -51.14 -0.16 28.70
CA ASP A 681 -50.87 -0.50 30.11
C ASP A 681 -50.78 -1.97 30.52
N SER A 682 -49.55 -2.40 30.81
CA SER A 682 -49.23 -3.15 32.02
C SER A 682 -47.75 -2.95 32.36
N SER A 683 -47.53 -2.15 33.39
CA SER A 683 -46.27 -1.95 34.10
C SER A 683 -45.72 -3.25 34.69
N SER A 684 -44.45 -3.54 34.46
CA SER A 684 -43.59 -4.08 35.53
C SER A 684 -42.13 -3.75 35.26
N SER A 685 -41.62 -2.87 36.11
CA SER A 685 -40.22 -2.52 36.27
C SER A 685 -39.45 -3.71 36.80
N LEU A 686 -38.33 -4.08 36.20
CA LEU A 686 -37.24 -4.80 36.87
C LEU A 686 -35.91 -4.40 36.22
N SER A 687 -35.32 -3.39 36.84
CA SER A 687 -33.88 -3.11 36.77
C SER A 687 -33.15 -4.16 37.60
N GLY A 688 -32.04 -4.68 37.08
CA GLY A 688 -31.23 -5.71 37.73
C GLY A 688 -29.89 -5.83 37.03
N SER A 689 -28.94 -5.05 37.52
CA SER A 689 -27.56 -4.93 37.08
C SER A 689 -26.65 -6.00 37.71
N CYS A 690 -25.54 -6.24 37.02
CA CYS A 690 -24.23 -6.70 37.53
C CYS A 690 -23.99 -8.21 37.72
N GLY A 691 -22.91 -8.69 37.09
CA GLY A 691 -22.32 -10.01 37.37
C GLY A 691 -21.30 -10.48 36.33
N LYS A 692 -20.07 -9.95 36.39
CA LYS A 692 -18.85 -10.51 35.78
C LYS A 692 -18.58 -11.93 36.33
N PHE A 693 -17.94 -12.83 35.57
CA PHE A 693 -16.71 -13.57 35.94
C PHE A 693 -16.26 -14.57 34.84
N GLU A 694 -15.05 -14.32 34.35
CA GLU A 694 -13.92 -15.22 34.02
C GLU A 694 -13.99 -16.37 32.99
N THR A 695 -13.26 -16.10 31.91
CA THR A 695 -12.56 -16.92 30.92
C THR A 695 -11.74 -18.09 31.47
N ASN A 696 -11.96 -19.30 30.91
CA ASN A 696 -10.96 -20.37 30.71
C ASN A 696 -11.50 -21.48 29.78
N GLY A 697 -10.69 -21.90 28.79
CA GLY A 697 -10.90 -23.11 27.96
C GLY A 697 -10.80 -22.83 26.45
N ALA A 698 -9.61 -22.90 25.84
CA ALA A 698 -8.99 -24.10 25.28
C ALA A 698 -9.68 -24.60 24.00
N ASP A 699 -9.07 -24.22 22.87
CA ASP A 699 -9.43 -24.54 21.49
C ASP A 699 -9.56 -26.05 21.26
N ALA A 700 -10.75 -26.48 20.82
CA ALA A 700 -10.98 -27.80 20.26
C ALA A 700 -10.95 -27.68 18.73
N ASP A 701 -9.86 -28.18 18.14
CA ASP A 701 -9.63 -28.32 16.70
C ASP A 701 -10.83 -28.96 16.00
N ASN A 702 -11.47 -28.20 15.13
CA ASN A 702 -12.58 -28.66 14.30
C ASN A 702 -12.00 -29.38 13.07
N PHE A 703 -11.76 -30.69 13.21
CA PHE A 703 -11.40 -31.57 12.09
C PHE A 703 -12.57 -31.62 11.10
N GLN A 704 -12.43 -30.94 9.97
CA GLN A 704 -13.38 -31.05 8.86
C GLN A 704 -13.12 -32.38 8.15
N GLU A 705 -14.00 -33.37 8.36
CA GLU A 705 -13.97 -34.68 7.70
C GLU A 705 -13.82 -34.51 6.18
N VAL A 706 -12.73 -35.06 5.65
CA VAL A 706 -12.29 -34.93 4.27
C VAL A 706 -13.00 -35.98 3.43
N ASP A 707 -13.79 -35.54 2.46
CA ASP A 707 -14.29 -36.37 1.34
C ASP A 707 -13.17 -37.27 0.81
N GLU A 708 -13.42 -38.58 0.67
CA GLU A 708 -12.49 -39.57 0.11
C GLU A 708 -12.23 -39.36 -1.40
N GLN A 709 -11.74 -38.19 -1.80
CA GLN A 709 -11.31 -37.89 -3.15
C GLN A 709 -9.88 -38.43 -3.36
N ILE A 710 -9.73 -39.35 -4.31
CA ILE A 710 -8.44 -39.98 -4.63
C ILE A 710 -7.65 -39.09 -5.59
N PHE A 711 -6.44 -38.67 -5.17
CA PHE A 711 -5.49 -37.94 -6.00
C PHE A 711 -4.32 -38.83 -6.42
N TYR A 712 -3.64 -38.45 -7.49
CA TYR A 712 -2.38 -39.04 -7.92
C TYR A 712 -1.38 -37.96 -8.34
N ALA A 713 -0.09 -38.27 -8.31
CA ALA A 713 0.93 -37.36 -8.82
C ALA A 713 0.94 -37.37 -10.36
N VAL A 714 0.62 -36.23 -11.00
CA VAL A 714 0.72 -36.07 -12.46
C VAL A 714 2.17 -35.94 -12.91
N HIS A 715 3.02 -35.41 -12.03
CA HIS A 715 4.45 -35.28 -12.25
C HIS A 715 5.20 -35.79 -11.02
N ALA A 716 6.35 -36.43 -11.24
CA ALA A 716 7.25 -36.76 -10.15
C ALA A 716 7.71 -35.48 -9.42
N PHE A 717 7.76 -35.53 -8.10
CA PHE A 717 8.21 -34.43 -7.25
C PHE A 717 9.19 -35.00 -6.22
N GLN A 718 10.41 -34.45 -6.18
CA GLN A 718 11.41 -34.89 -5.20
C GLN A 718 11.48 -33.89 -4.05
N ALA A 719 11.24 -34.39 -2.83
CA ALA A 719 11.33 -33.59 -1.62
C ALA A 719 12.75 -33.07 -1.42
N ARG A 720 12.85 -31.78 -1.09
CA ARG A 720 14.12 -31.08 -0.82
C ARG A 720 14.35 -30.87 0.68
N SER A 721 13.39 -31.27 1.50
CA SER A 721 13.42 -31.22 2.96
C SER A 721 12.49 -32.26 3.53
N ASP A 722 12.66 -32.59 4.81
CA ASP A 722 11.84 -33.58 5.53
C ASP A 722 10.35 -33.17 5.69
N HIS A 723 9.99 -31.95 5.26
CA HIS A 723 8.63 -31.41 5.29
C HIS A 723 7.91 -31.47 3.94
N GLU A 724 8.64 -31.79 2.86
CA GLU A 724 8.08 -32.04 1.54
C GLU A 724 7.89 -33.55 1.36
N LEU A 725 6.85 -33.98 0.65
CA LEU A 725 6.62 -35.39 0.36
C LEU A 725 7.15 -35.73 -1.04
N SER A 726 8.07 -36.69 -1.16
CA SER A 726 8.51 -37.15 -2.49
C SER A 726 7.40 -38.00 -3.12
N LEU A 727 7.07 -37.71 -4.38
CA LEU A 727 6.07 -38.43 -5.15
C LEU A 727 6.68 -38.94 -6.47
N GLN A 728 6.40 -40.19 -6.82
CA GLN A 728 6.63 -40.73 -8.15
C GLN A 728 5.42 -40.44 -9.04
N GLU A 729 5.64 -40.32 -10.36
CA GLU A 729 4.55 -40.12 -11.32
C GLU A 729 3.53 -41.28 -11.20
N TYR A 730 2.24 -40.96 -11.25
CA TYR A 730 1.10 -41.85 -11.03
C TYR A 730 0.99 -42.47 -9.63
N GLN A 731 1.82 -42.05 -8.66
CA GLN A 731 1.67 -42.48 -7.27
C GLN A 731 0.36 -41.95 -6.69
N ARG A 732 -0.43 -42.82 -6.04
CA ARG A 732 -1.65 -42.45 -5.32
C ARG A 732 -1.30 -41.60 -4.09
N VAL A 733 -2.04 -40.51 -3.90
CA VAL A 733 -1.82 -39.51 -2.86
C VAL A 733 -3.14 -39.25 -2.14
N HIS A 734 -3.12 -39.27 -0.81
CA HIS A 734 -4.24 -38.84 0.01
C HIS A 734 -4.04 -37.39 0.46
N ILE A 735 -5.02 -36.52 0.22
CA ILE A 735 -4.90 -35.09 0.57
C ILE A 735 -5.50 -34.86 1.95
N LEU A 736 -4.65 -34.44 2.89
CA LEU A 736 -5.04 -34.12 4.26
C LEU A 736 -5.53 -32.67 4.37
N ARG A 737 -5.01 -31.75 3.54
CA ARG A 737 -5.42 -30.34 3.50
C ARG A 737 -5.16 -29.70 2.14
N PHE A 738 -6.16 -29.02 1.57
CA PHE A 738 -6.08 -28.31 0.27
C PHE A 738 -5.44 -26.91 0.35
N CYS A 739 -4.70 -26.64 1.42
CA CYS A 739 -3.92 -25.43 1.62
C CYS A 739 -2.85 -25.67 2.67
N ASP A 740 -1.85 -24.80 2.71
CA ASP A 740 -0.88 -24.77 3.80
C ASP A 740 -1.43 -24.07 5.06
N LEU A 741 -0.61 -24.01 6.12
CA LEU A 741 -0.95 -23.37 7.39
C LEU A 741 -1.21 -21.85 7.28
N SER A 742 -0.77 -21.19 6.20
CA SER A 742 -1.04 -19.77 5.94
C SER A 742 -2.29 -19.53 5.08
N GLY A 743 -2.94 -20.60 4.60
CA GLY A 743 -4.06 -20.52 3.66
C GLY A 743 -3.65 -20.41 2.19
N ASN A 744 -2.37 -20.63 1.85
CA ASN A 744 -1.92 -20.68 0.47
C ASN A 744 -2.43 -21.96 -0.21
N LYS A 745 -3.14 -21.81 -1.33
CA LYS A 745 -3.76 -22.91 -2.09
C LYS A 745 -2.81 -23.61 -3.06
N GLU A 746 -1.60 -23.08 -3.25
CA GLU A 746 -0.58 -23.66 -4.15
C GLU A 746 0.16 -24.85 -3.53
N TRP A 747 0.07 -25.04 -2.22
CA TRP A 747 0.71 -26.15 -1.49
C TRP A 747 -0.33 -26.89 -0.67
N TRP A 748 -0.42 -28.20 -0.87
CA TRP A 748 -1.36 -29.07 -0.15
C TRP A 748 -0.60 -30.01 0.76
N LEU A 749 -1.19 -30.31 1.92
CA LEU A 749 -0.67 -31.34 2.81
C LEU A 749 -1.17 -32.69 2.32
N ALA A 750 -0.24 -33.58 2.00
CA ALA A 750 -0.52 -34.87 1.38
C ALA A 750 0.13 -36.02 2.17
N GLU A 751 -0.40 -37.22 2.00
CA GLU A 751 0.13 -38.47 2.53
C GLU A 751 0.26 -39.51 1.41
N ALA A 752 1.44 -40.12 1.30
CA ALA A 752 1.70 -41.24 0.40
C ALA A 752 2.66 -42.23 1.06
N GLN A 753 2.36 -43.54 0.96
CA GLN A 753 3.15 -44.63 1.57
C GLN A 753 3.46 -44.40 3.08
N GLY A 754 2.52 -43.82 3.82
CA GLY A 754 2.66 -43.54 5.26
C GLY A 754 3.54 -42.33 5.62
N GLN A 755 4.08 -41.61 4.62
CA GLN A 755 4.78 -40.35 4.84
C GLN A 755 3.87 -39.16 4.55
N LYS A 756 3.90 -38.16 5.43
CA LYS A 756 3.15 -36.90 5.31
C LYS A 756 4.08 -35.76 4.97
N GLY A 757 3.68 -34.91 4.02
CA GLY A 757 4.46 -33.74 3.65
C GLY A 757 3.72 -32.84 2.66
N TYR A 758 4.24 -31.64 2.47
CA TYR A 758 3.67 -30.69 1.53
C TYR A 758 4.09 -31.00 0.09
N VAL A 759 3.15 -30.85 -0.83
CA VAL A 759 3.37 -31.00 -2.27
C VAL A 759 2.69 -29.86 -3.02
N PRO A 760 3.25 -29.42 -4.15
CA PRO A 760 2.60 -28.41 -4.98
C PRO A 760 1.25 -28.93 -5.51
N ALA A 761 0.19 -28.14 -5.36
CA ALA A 761 -1.16 -28.49 -5.80
C ALA A 761 -1.21 -28.82 -7.29
N ASN A 762 -0.43 -28.11 -8.10
CA ASN A 762 -0.35 -28.29 -9.55
C ASN A 762 0.41 -29.56 -10.00
N TYR A 763 1.04 -30.30 -9.09
CA TYR A 763 1.66 -31.61 -9.38
C TYR A 763 0.70 -32.77 -9.16
N LEU A 764 -0.52 -32.50 -8.66
CA LEU A 764 -1.53 -33.50 -8.32
C LEU A 764 -2.71 -33.47 -9.30
N GLY A 765 -3.22 -34.64 -9.65
CA GLY A 765 -4.37 -34.84 -10.51
C GLY A 765 -5.47 -35.59 -9.77
N LYS A 766 -6.73 -35.23 -10.04
CA LYS A 766 -7.90 -35.91 -9.49
C LYS A 766 -8.23 -37.13 -10.37
N MET A 767 -8.38 -38.31 -9.78
CA MET A 767 -8.79 -39.50 -10.52
C MET A 767 -10.29 -39.42 -10.82
N THR A 768 -10.68 -39.27 -12.09
CA THR A 768 -12.09 -39.13 -12.51
C THR A 768 -12.67 -40.37 -13.22
N TYR A 769 -12.00 -41.52 -13.16
CA TYR A 769 -12.53 -42.78 -13.69
C TYR A 769 -12.61 -43.86 -12.61
N ALA A 770 -13.83 -44.08 -12.11
CA ALA A 770 -14.36 -45.37 -11.67
C ALA A 770 -15.87 -45.35 -11.92
#